data_AF-A0A503W017-F1
#
_entry.id   AF-A0A503W017-F1
#
_cell.length_a   1.000
_cell.length_b   1.000
_cell.length_c   1.000
_cell.angle_alpha   90.00
_cell.angle_beta   90.00
_cell.angle_gamma   90.00
#
_symmetry.space_group_name_H-M   'P 1'
#
loop_
_entity.id
_entity.type
_entity.pdbx_description
1 polymer ?
#
loop_
_entity_poly.entity_id
_entity_poly.type
_entity_poly.pdbx_seq_one_letter_code
_entity_poly.pdbx_strand_id
1 'polypeptide(L)'
;MNEAVRNPARPNNGPIIEIENLSISFFTRKGEIPAVMDFSCTVMPGEAMGIVGESGCGKSTVSLGIMRDLSNIGKIVGGKIKFQGKDMGELSEEELRSIRGNKIAMIYQEPMASLNPAMKIGQQLMEVPLIHDKVSKEEAYKRALEMVRSVKLPDPERMMRSYPHQLSGGQQQRIVIAMALLSKPALLLLDEPTTALDVTVEAGIVELVKGLGEKFGTSMIFVSHNLGLILETCDRITVMYSGEAVETGKIKDVFDRMRHPYTQGLFRSIPLPGADKNSRPLISIPGQLPLPHERPKGCNFGPRCHHFVEGVCNAAEIPMIEVAGHEGHFSRCVRFNEIDWDALPPGAKKVNEKVVPGAPVLKIEDLRKYYKVGGSEVFGSSEGRVVKANETISFTARESETVAIVGESGCGKSTLAKVLLGLETASSGKVTLANKEIQSTGIESRSVDTVSSIQMVFQNPFDTLNPSHSVGSQIIRTLEKFNVGKTVADRRKRMLELLDLVKLPRAFESRKPRQLSGGQKQRIGVARAFAGDAKVVVADEPVSALDVSVQAAVTELLMDIQRKNKTTMLFISHDLSVVRYIADRVVVMYLGYIVEQGTTDQIFVPPYHPYTEALLSAIPIADTSVVKKHIVLEGDIPSAMNPPTGCPFQTRCGYKRLVPDNLCETKVPPVKNLGNGHMSLCWLSDDVLATMEPVIKFDKQHADHEGVPDDAPHGAGPGFAGQPPSRPHGKTASAEASAVGEDAEETEAVSKARRHEVRDEVSETGRPATDANATSAPFTPRTLGDGRQAESAYVAPLAPPARLADASATDKNRPTGIARPIKPDNLKLISGVGPKTEGILNDLGIFTYAQVAAWKKAERQWVDDYLRFKGRIEREDWVKQAKALAKGGEAEYIKVFGREPR
;
A
#
# COMPACT_ATOMS: atom_id res chain seq x y z
N MET A 1 -39.87 -14.71 -41.53
CA MET A 1 -40.62 -13.56 -40.97
C MET A 1 -39.61 -12.59 -40.41
N ASN A 2 -39.12 -11.71 -41.29
CA ASN A 2 -38.03 -10.77 -41.06
C ASN A 2 -38.64 -9.36 -40.98
N GLU A 3 -38.91 -8.87 -39.77
CA GLU A 3 -39.21 -7.45 -39.54
C GLU A 3 -39.14 -7.11 -38.04
N ALA A 4 -37.93 -7.15 -37.45
CA ALA A 4 -37.69 -6.63 -36.09
C ALA A 4 -36.24 -6.21 -35.83
N VAL A 5 -35.50 -5.81 -36.88
CA VAL A 5 -34.18 -5.18 -36.74
C VAL A 5 -34.22 -3.84 -37.46
N ARG A 6 -34.85 -2.85 -36.83
CA ARG A 6 -34.77 -1.44 -37.24
C ARG A 6 -34.41 -0.60 -36.02
N ASN A 7 -33.19 -0.06 -36.10
CA ASN A 7 -32.59 1.04 -35.33
C ASN A 7 -32.64 0.98 -33.80
N PRO A 8 -31.48 0.92 -33.09
CA PRO A 8 -31.44 1.52 -31.77
C PRO A 8 -31.74 3.01 -31.96
N ALA A 9 -32.65 3.55 -31.14
CA ALA A 9 -32.95 4.97 -31.10
C ALA A 9 -31.63 5.77 -31.10
N ARG A 10 -31.56 6.83 -31.91
CA ARG A 10 -30.49 7.84 -31.81
C ARG A 10 -30.34 8.20 -30.32
N PRO A 11 -29.12 8.18 -29.76
CA PRO A 11 -28.94 8.53 -28.35
C PRO A 11 -29.51 9.93 -28.15
N ASN A 12 -30.25 10.12 -27.05
CA ASN A 12 -30.53 11.46 -26.55
C ASN A 12 -29.19 12.21 -26.52
N ASN A 13 -29.07 13.35 -27.20
CA ASN A 13 -27.84 14.18 -27.23
C ASN A 13 -27.50 14.80 -25.86
N GLY A 14 -28.22 14.45 -24.80
CA GLY A 14 -28.01 14.93 -23.44
C GLY A 14 -27.02 14.07 -22.66
N PRO A 15 -26.47 14.61 -21.56
CA PRO A 15 -25.52 13.90 -20.71
C PRO A 15 -26.13 12.66 -20.06
N ILE A 16 -25.31 11.63 -19.85
CA ILE A 16 -25.70 10.44 -19.08
C ILE A 16 -25.84 10.79 -17.60
N ILE A 17 -24.89 11.57 -17.08
CA ILE A 17 -24.94 12.11 -15.74
C ILE A 17 -24.50 13.57 -15.74
N GLU A 18 -25.24 14.38 -15.01
CA GLU A 18 -24.98 15.80 -14.80
C GLU A 18 -25.07 16.07 -13.30
N ILE A 19 -23.98 16.58 -12.74
CA ILE A 19 -23.85 16.92 -11.32
C ILE A 19 -23.65 18.43 -11.25
N GLU A 20 -24.52 19.09 -10.50
CA GLU A 20 -24.56 20.55 -10.35
C GLU A 20 -24.37 20.93 -8.88
N ASN A 21 -23.26 21.56 -8.56
CA ASN A 21 -22.93 22.17 -7.26
C ASN A 21 -23.18 21.20 -6.09
N LEU A 22 -22.76 19.95 -6.25
CA LEU A 22 -23.02 18.89 -5.28
C LEU A 22 -22.32 19.18 -3.95
N SER A 23 -23.10 19.16 -2.87
CA SER A 23 -22.60 19.26 -1.50
C SER A 23 -23.08 18.06 -0.67
N ILE A 24 -22.14 17.36 -0.04
CA ILE A 24 -22.40 16.17 0.78
C ILE A 24 -21.76 16.34 2.16
N SER A 25 -22.56 16.16 3.20
CA SER A 25 -22.14 16.28 4.60
C SER A 25 -22.46 15.03 5.42
N PHE A 26 -21.59 14.70 6.37
CA PHE A 26 -21.79 13.66 7.36
C PHE A 26 -22.07 14.25 8.75
N PHE A 27 -23.17 13.86 9.37
CA PHE A 27 -23.63 14.35 10.66
C PHE A 27 -23.19 13.41 11.77
N THR A 28 -22.18 13.84 12.53
CA THR A 28 -21.67 13.08 13.68
C THR A 28 -22.14 13.70 14.99
N ARG A 29 -21.95 13.00 16.11
CA ARG A 29 -22.20 13.57 17.45
C ARG A 29 -21.38 14.83 17.74
N LYS A 30 -20.26 15.04 17.02
CA LYS A 30 -19.38 16.19 17.18
C LYS A 30 -19.75 17.37 16.26
N GLY A 31 -20.73 17.19 15.39
CA GLY A 31 -21.13 18.19 14.41
C GLY A 31 -21.15 17.66 12.97
N GLU A 32 -21.48 18.57 12.05
CA GLU A 32 -21.45 18.35 10.61
C GLU A 32 -20.01 18.29 10.10
N ILE A 33 -19.73 17.33 9.24
CA ILE A 33 -18.47 17.16 8.54
C ILE A 33 -18.76 17.31 7.04
N PRO A 34 -18.54 18.49 6.45
CA PRO A 34 -18.74 18.71 5.02
C PRO A 34 -17.66 17.98 4.23
N ALA A 35 -18.02 16.89 3.56
CA ALA A 35 -17.09 16.03 2.82
C ALA A 35 -16.91 16.49 1.38
N VAL A 36 -17.99 16.88 0.72
CA VAL A 36 -18.00 17.52 -0.62
C VAL A 36 -18.72 18.84 -0.47
N MET A 37 -18.14 19.93 -0.97
CA MET A 37 -18.68 21.28 -0.82
C MET A 37 -19.20 21.81 -2.15
N ASP A 38 -18.40 21.68 -3.20
CA ASP A 38 -18.72 22.17 -4.53
C ASP A 38 -18.07 21.26 -5.58
N PHE A 39 -18.89 20.36 -6.11
CA PHE A 39 -18.50 19.46 -7.18
C PHE A 39 -19.54 19.48 -8.30
N SER A 40 -19.08 19.82 -9.50
CA SER A 40 -19.88 19.79 -10.71
C SER A 40 -19.15 18.99 -11.78
N CYS A 41 -19.87 18.11 -12.48
CA CYS A 41 -19.32 17.37 -13.61
C CYS A 41 -20.43 16.92 -14.55
N THR A 42 -20.09 16.80 -15.82
CA THR A 42 -20.97 16.29 -16.86
C THR A 42 -20.25 15.16 -17.58
N VAL A 43 -20.94 14.04 -17.80
CA VAL A 43 -20.42 12.89 -18.55
C VAL A 43 -21.36 12.57 -19.69
N MET A 44 -20.82 12.59 -20.91
CA MET A 44 -21.54 12.33 -22.15
C MET A 44 -21.65 10.82 -22.42
N PRO A 45 -22.60 10.39 -23.26
CA PRO A 45 -22.71 8.98 -23.65
C PRO A 45 -21.41 8.43 -24.26
N GLY A 46 -20.88 7.36 -23.67
CA GLY A 46 -19.64 6.69 -24.08
C GLY A 46 -18.36 7.37 -23.61
N GLU A 47 -18.44 8.49 -22.89
CA GLU A 47 -17.29 9.22 -22.35
C GLU A 47 -16.80 8.58 -21.04
N ALA A 48 -15.48 8.61 -20.83
CA ALA A 48 -14.84 8.25 -19.58
C ALA A 48 -14.28 9.49 -18.86
N MET A 49 -14.80 9.75 -17.66
CA MET A 49 -14.39 10.86 -16.79
C MET A 49 -13.53 10.34 -15.62
N GLY A 50 -12.30 10.82 -15.51
CA GLY A 50 -11.42 10.56 -14.39
C GLY A 50 -11.66 11.49 -13.21
N ILE A 51 -11.67 10.98 -11.98
CA ILE A 51 -11.67 11.79 -10.75
C ILE A 51 -10.43 11.44 -9.94
N VAL A 52 -9.58 12.45 -9.70
CA VAL A 52 -8.27 12.28 -9.04
C VAL A 52 -8.10 13.25 -7.87
N GLY A 53 -7.19 12.93 -6.95
CA GLY A 53 -6.90 13.74 -5.77
C GLY A 53 -6.35 12.92 -4.61
N GLU A 54 -5.92 13.60 -3.55
CA GLU A 54 -5.42 12.96 -2.32
C GLU A 54 -6.54 12.21 -1.58
N SER A 55 -6.18 11.28 -0.72
CA SER A 55 -7.12 10.50 0.09
C SER A 55 -7.90 11.42 1.01
N GLY A 56 -9.21 11.20 1.10
CA GLY A 56 -10.11 12.02 1.89
C GLY A 56 -10.54 13.35 1.23
N CYS A 57 -10.23 13.58 -0.05
CA CYS A 57 -10.71 14.78 -0.77
C CYS A 57 -12.16 14.67 -1.29
N GLY A 58 -12.85 13.53 -1.10
CA GLY A 58 -14.26 13.35 -1.43
C GLY A 58 -14.58 12.53 -2.69
N LYS A 59 -13.59 11.96 -3.39
CA LYS A 59 -13.80 11.22 -4.67
C LYS A 59 -14.84 10.09 -4.56
N SER A 60 -14.62 9.13 -3.66
CA SER A 60 -15.55 8.02 -3.41
C SER A 60 -16.89 8.51 -2.85
N THR A 61 -16.91 9.63 -2.12
CA THR A 61 -18.14 10.25 -1.61
C THR A 61 -19.04 10.75 -2.75
N VAL A 62 -18.46 11.24 -3.85
CA VAL A 62 -19.22 11.59 -5.06
C VAL A 62 -19.87 10.34 -5.64
N SER A 63 -19.12 9.24 -5.83
CA SER A 63 -19.66 7.98 -6.34
C SER A 63 -20.80 7.41 -5.47
N LEU A 64 -20.64 7.42 -4.14
CA LEU A 64 -21.69 7.03 -3.20
C LEU A 64 -22.90 7.98 -3.24
N GLY A 65 -22.67 9.27 -3.47
CA GLY A 65 -23.70 10.28 -3.69
C GLY A 65 -24.55 9.97 -4.92
N ILE A 66 -23.91 9.64 -6.05
CA ILE A 66 -24.58 9.21 -7.29
C ILE A 66 -25.45 7.97 -7.05
N MET A 67 -24.89 6.99 -6.33
CA MET A 67 -25.62 5.78 -5.97
C MET A 67 -26.68 6.04 -4.90
N ARG A 68 -26.74 7.22 -4.26
CA ARG A 68 -27.54 7.48 -3.04
C ARG A 68 -27.33 6.42 -1.96
N ASP A 69 -26.12 5.87 -1.87
CA ASP A 69 -25.69 4.83 -0.91
C ASP A 69 -24.80 5.45 0.18
N LEU A 70 -25.28 6.56 0.75
CA LEU A 70 -24.63 7.22 1.86
C LEU A 70 -25.07 6.53 3.16
N SER A 71 -24.13 6.35 4.10
CA SER A 71 -24.47 5.87 5.46
C SER A 71 -25.59 6.72 6.09
N ASN A 72 -26.28 6.20 7.11
CA ASN A 72 -27.38 6.91 7.80
C ASN A 72 -27.02 8.30 8.37
N ILE A 73 -25.73 8.62 8.44
CA ILE A 73 -25.22 9.92 8.88
C ILE A 73 -24.85 10.84 7.71
N GLY A 74 -24.77 10.36 6.47
CA GLY A 74 -24.46 11.16 5.28
C GLY A 74 -25.71 11.67 4.59
N LYS A 75 -25.70 12.93 4.12
CA LYS A 75 -26.77 13.51 3.31
C LYS A 75 -26.21 14.41 2.22
N ILE A 76 -26.90 14.44 1.09
CA ILE A 76 -26.77 15.50 0.10
C ILE A 76 -27.46 16.73 0.70
N VAL A 77 -26.70 17.79 0.97
CA VAL A 77 -27.20 19.02 1.61
C VAL A 77 -27.42 20.15 0.60
N GLY A 78 -26.86 20.01 -0.60
CA GLY A 78 -26.97 20.99 -1.68
C GLY A 78 -26.63 20.38 -3.04
N GLY A 79 -27.04 21.07 -4.09
CA GLY A 79 -26.82 20.64 -5.48
C GLY A 79 -27.83 19.60 -5.98
N LYS A 80 -27.60 19.13 -7.20
CA LYS A 80 -28.45 18.15 -7.89
C LYS A 80 -27.60 17.12 -8.63
N ILE A 81 -28.13 15.90 -8.73
CA ILE A 81 -27.55 14.83 -9.54
C ILE A 81 -28.64 14.38 -10.50
N LYS A 82 -28.45 14.58 -11.80
CA LYS A 82 -29.39 14.16 -12.83
C LYS A 82 -28.82 12.97 -13.60
N PHE A 83 -29.59 11.90 -13.70
CA PHE A 83 -29.28 10.75 -14.55
C PHE A 83 -30.21 10.75 -15.77
N GLN A 84 -29.65 10.85 -16.97
CA GLN A 84 -30.39 10.97 -18.24
C GLN A 84 -31.49 12.05 -18.17
N GLY A 85 -31.17 13.18 -17.54
CA GLY A 85 -32.07 14.33 -17.36
C GLY A 85 -33.06 14.24 -16.18
N LYS A 86 -33.12 13.12 -15.45
CA LYS A 86 -33.99 12.97 -14.27
C LYS A 86 -33.22 13.23 -12.99
N ASP A 87 -33.73 14.11 -12.13
CA ASP A 87 -33.13 14.38 -10.81
C ASP A 87 -33.26 13.15 -9.90
N MET A 88 -32.11 12.62 -9.48
CA MET A 88 -32.00 11.44 -8.62
C MET A 88 -32.49 11.72 -7.20
N GLY A 89 -32.53 12.99 -6.76
CA GLY A 89 -33.04 13.40 -5.47
C GLY A 89 -34.55 13.25 -5.34
N GLU A 90 -35.28 13.34 -6.45
CA GLU A 90 -36.75 13.23 -6.50
C GLU A 90 -37.26 11.79 -6.62
N LEU A 91 -36.36 10.84 -6.92
CA LEU A 91 -36.71 9.44 -7.08
C LEU A 91 -37.02 8.76 -5.74
N SER A 92 -38.04 7.90 -5.76
CA SER A 92 -38.37 6.98 -4.68
C SER A 92 -37.34 5.84 -4.56
N GLU A 93 -37.30 5.15 -3.42
CA GLU A 93 -36.41 3.99 -3.22
C GLU A 93 -36.69 2.84 -4.20
N GLU A 94 -37.95 2.66 -4.64
CA GLU A 94 -38.31 1.65 -5.63
C GLU A 94 -37.76 2.00 -7.02
N GLU A 95 -37.86 3.27 -7.42
CA GLU A 95 -37.26 3.76 -8.67
C GLU A 95 -35.73 3.65 -8.64
N LEU A 96 -35.09 4.03 -7.53
CA LEU A 96 -33.65 3.87 -7.36
C LEU A 96 -33.23 2.41 -7.44
N ARG A 97 -34.00 1.50 -6.83
CA ARG A 97 -33.75 0.05 -6.89
C ARG A 97 -33.84 -0.50 -8.32
N SER A 98 -34.67 0.10 -9.18
CA SER A 98 -34.76 -0.28 -10.59
C SER A 98 -33.56 0.19 -11.43
N ILE A 99 -32.91 1.28 -11.00
CA ILE A 99 -31.76 1.91 -11.67
C ILE A 99 -30.45 1.27 -11.21
N ARG A 100 -30.26 1.10 -9.89
CA ARG A 100 -29.06 0.51 -9.28
C ARG A 100 -28.89 -0.95 -9.71
N GLY A 101 -27.69 -1.31 -10.13
CA GLY A 101 -27.36 -2.66 -10.60
C GLY A 101 -27.84 -2.98 -12.02
N ASN A 102 -28.65 -2.10 -12.63
CA ASN A 102 -29.18 -2.27 -13.99
C ASN A 102 -28.65 -1.17 -14.93
N LYS A 103 -29.01 0.09 -14.64
CA LYS A 103 -28.65 1.26 -15.45
C LYS A 103 -27.41 1.97 -14.94
N ILE A 104 -27.19 1.96 -13.63
CA ILE A 104 -25.97 2.43 -12.98
C ILE A 104 -25.40 1.26 -12.17
N ALA A 105 -24.15 0.90 -12.44
CA ALA A 105 -23.43 -0.10 -11.67
C ALA A 105 -22.18 0.50 -11.03
N MET A 106 -21.77 -0.04 -9.89
CA MET A 106 -20.58 0.41 -9.16
C MET A 106 -19.66 -0.78 -8.88
N ILE A 107 -18.37 -0.57 -9.13
CA ILE A 107 -17.28 -1.45 -8.71
C ILE A 107 -16.59 -0.75 -7.54
N TYR A 108 -16.74 -1.31 -6.35
CA TYR A 108 -16.13 -0.79 -5.12
C TYR A 108 -14.64 -1.11 -5.04
N GLN A 109 -13.91 -0.34 -4.23
CA GLN A 109 -12.45 -0.43 -4.03
C GLN A 109 -11.98 -1.83 -3.59
N GLU A 110 -12.74 -2.51 -2.73
CA GLU A 110 -12.39 -3.86 -2.26
C GLU A 110 -13.30 -4.94 -2.88
N PRO A 111 -12.77 -5.82 -3.75
CA PRO A 111 -13.57 -6.85 -4.42
C PRO A 111 -14.24 -7.81 -3.43
N MET A 112 -13.54 -8.20 -2.36
CA MET A 112 -14.08 -9.10 -1.34
C MET A 112 -15.25 -8.50 -0.57
N ALA A 113 -15.27 -7.18 -0.38
CA ALA A 113 -16.38 -6.51 0.30
C ALA A 113 -17.65 -6.51 -0.56
N SER A 114 -17.51 -6.62 -1.88
CA SER A 114 -18.62 -6.66 -2.84
C SER A 114 -19.22 -8.06 -3.05
N LEU A 115 -18.50 -9.11 -2.67
CA LEU A 115 -18.92 -10.50 -2.85
C LEU A 115 -19.42 -11.10 -1.53
N ASN A 116 -20.48 -11.91 -1.59
CA ASN A 116 -20.92 -12.69 -0.44
C ASN A 116 -20.02 -13.93 -0.25
N PRO A 117 -19.22 -14.01 0.83
CA PRO A 117 -18.25 -15.10 1.03
C PRO A 117 -18.89 -16.47 1.24
N ALA A 118 -20.18 -16.51 1.63
CA ALA A 118 -20.93 -17.74 1.89
C ALA A 118 -21.71 -18.25 0.66
N MET A 119 -21.73 -17.50 -0.44
CA MET A 119 -22.44 -17.87 -1.67
C MET A 119 -21.48 -18.22 -2.79
N LYS A 120 -21.89 -19.15 -3.67
CA LYS A 120 -21.11 -19.48 -4.87
C LYS A 120 -21.19 -18.34 -5.88
N ILE A 121 -20.12 -18.14 -6.64
CA ILE A 121 -20.04 -17.07 -7.66
C ILE A 121 -21.18 -17.14 -8.66
N GLY A 122 -21.47 -18.33 -9.19
CA GLY A 122 -22.53 -18.49 -10.19
C GLY A 122 -23.90 -18.11 -9.65
N GLN A 123 -24.16 -18.32 -8.36
CA GLN A 123 -25.43 -17.89 -7.74
C GLN A 123 -25.53 -16.38 -7.67
N GLN A 124 -24.46 -15.70 -7.23
CA GLN A 124 -24.40 -14.24 -7.13
C GLN A 124 -24.56 -13.58 -8.51
N LEU A 125 -23.86 -14.09 -9.53
CA LEU A 125 -23.97 -13.57 -10.89
C LEU A 125 -25.38 -13.74 -11.49
N MET A 126 -26.07 -14.84 -11.17
CA MET A 126 -27.44 -15.05 -11.66
C MET A 126 -28.46 -14.08 -11.05
N GLU A 127 -28.21 -13.49 -9.87
CA GLU A 127 -29.16 -12.57 -9.22
C GLU A 127 -29.47 -11.37 -10.10
N VAL A 128 -28.47 -10.83 -10.79
CA VAL A 128 -28.60 -9.64 -11.65
C VAL A 128 -29.67 -9.84 -12.76
N PRO A 129 -29.54 -10.82 -13.68
CA PRO A 129 -30.56 -11.07 -14.70
C PRO A 129 -31.89 -11.59 -14.12
N LEU A 130 -31.88 -12.31 -12.99
CA LEU A 130 -33.12 -12.77 -12.34
C LEU A 130 -33.94 -11.60 -11.79
N ILE A 131 -33.29 -10.62 -11.16
CA ILE A 131 -33.94 -9.48 -10.51
C ILE A 131 -34.35 -8.42 -11.55
N HIS A 132 -33.43 -8.07 -12.46
CA HIS A 132 -33.62 -6.92 -13.36
C HIS A 132 -34.27 -7.30 -14.70
N ASP A 133 -33.93 -8.46 -15.26
CA ASP A 133 -34.47 -8.91 -16.56
C ASP A 133 -35.61 -9.93 -16.41
N LYS A 134 -35.85 -10.45 -15.20
CA LYS A 134 -36.88 -11.46 -14.86
C LYS A 134 -36.82 -12.70 -15.77
N VAL A 135 -35.62 -13.11 -16.18
CA VAL A 135 -35.41 -14.29 -17.02
C VAL A 135 -35.50 -15.59 -16.22
N SER A 136 -35.57 -16.73 -16.91
CA SER A 136 -35.52 -18.04 -16.24
C SER A 136 -34.13 -18.29 -15.62
N LYS A 137 -34.07 -19.17 -14.62
CA LYS A 137 -32.81 -19.58 -13.97
C LYS A 137 -31.80 -20.18 -14.94
N GLU A 138 -32.28 -20.91 -15.95
CA GLU A 138 -31.45 -21.52 -16.99
C GLU A 138 -30.81 -20.46 -17.89
N GLU A 139 -31.60 -19.47 -18.31
CA GLU A 139 -31.10 -18.34 -19.11
C GLU A 139 -30.14 -17.46 -18.29
N ALA A 140 -30.45 -17.21 -17.01
CA ALA A 140 -29.57 -16.49 -16.09
C ALA A 140 -28.21 -17.20 -15.95
N TYR A 141 -28.19 -18.52 -15.78
CA TYR A 141 -26.96 -19.30 -15.68
C TYR A 141 -26.13 -19.19 -16.96
N LYS A 142 -26.78 -19.28 -18.14
CA LYS A 142 -26.11 -19.18 -19.43
C LYS A 142 -25.46 -17.81 -19.62
N ARG A 143 -26.17 -16.72 -19.30
CA ARG A 143 -25.64 -15.35 -19.36
C ARG A 143 -24.50 -15.13 -18.39
N ALA A 144 -24.64 -15.61 -17.15
CA ALA A 144 -23.57 -15.53 -16.15
C ALA A 144 -22.30 -16.25 -16.63
N LEU A 145 -22.45 -17.47 -17.17
CA LEU A 145 -21.32 -18.24 -17.71
C LEU A 145 -20.68 -17.55 -18.93
N GLU A 146 -21.47 -17.00 -19.83
CA GLU A 146 -20.98 -16.23 -20.99
C GLU A 146 -20.22 -14.97 -20.56
N MET A 147 -20.69 -14.29 -19.51
CA MET A 147 -19.99 -13.13 -18.96
C MET A 147 -18.68 -13.53 -18.28
N VAL A 148 -18.66 -14.63 -17.51
CA VAL A 148 -17.42 -15.17 -16.92
C VAL A 148 -16.39 -15.53 -18.00
N ARG A 149 -16.84 -16.07 -19.14
CA ARG A 149 -15.99 -16.29 -20.33
C ARG A 149 -15.49 -14.98 -20.92
N SER A 150 -16.35 -13.97 -21.01
CA SER A 150 -16.02 -12.65 -21.58
C SER A 150 -14.96 -11.90 -20.78
N VAL A 151 -14.91 -12.09 -19.45
CA VAL A 151 -13.87 -11.52 -18.58
C VAL A 151 -12.56 -12.33 -18.56
N LYS A 152 -12.43 -13.32 -19.46
CA LYS A 152 -11.23 -14.16 -19.66
C LYS A 152 -10.79 -14.90 -18.39
N LEU A 153 -11.73 -15.36 -17.56
CA LEU A 153 -11.41 -16.20 -16.40
C LEU A 153 -11.11 -17.64 -16.84
N PRO A 154 -10.09 -18.31 -16.26
CA PRO A 154 -9.78 -19.69 -16.57
C PRO A 154 -10.83 -20.63 -15.96
N ASP A 155 -11.15 -21.70 -16.69
CA ASP A 155 -12.15 -22.70 -16.29
C ASP A 155 -13.45 -22.06 -15.74
N PRO A 156 -14.20 -21.33 -16.60
CA PRO A 156 -15.43 -20.64 -16.22
C PRO A 156 -16.42 -21.51 -15.45
N GLU A 157 -16.54 -22.79 -15.83
CA GLU A 157 -17.41 -23.77 -15.20
C GLU A 157 -17.02 -24.04 -13.74
N ARG A 158 -15.71 -24.17 -13.45
CA ARG A 158 -15.21 -24.23 -12.06
C ARG A 158 -15.45 -22.92 -11.33
N MET A 159 -15.22 -21.76 -11.96
CA MET A 159 -15.41 -20.45 -11.32
C MET A 159 -16.85 -20.27 -10.86
N MET A 160 -17.84 -20.63 -11.69
CA MET A 160 -19.26 -20.60 -11.34
C MET A 160 -19.60 -21.42 -10.08
N ARG A 161 -18.83 -22.47 -9.79
CA ARG A 161 -19.03 -23.37 -8.63
C ARG A 161 -18.19 -22.98 -7.40
N SER A 162 -17.25 -22.06 -7.56
CA SER A 162 -16.31 -21.66 -6.52
C SER A 162 -16.94 -20.64 -5.56
N TYR A 163 -16.37 -20.53 -4.36
CA TYR A 163 -16.65 -19.45 -3.41
C TYR A 163 -15.62 -18.33 -3.55
N PRO A 164 -15.93 -17.08 -3.16
CA PRO A 164 -14.99 -15.96 -3.26
C PRO A 164 -13.61 -16.24 -2.64
N HIS A 165 -13.57 -16.86 -1.47
CA HIS A 165 -12.32 -17.17 -0.75
C HIS A 165 -11.43 -18.23 -1.44
N GLN A 166 -11.92 -18.87 -2.50
CA GLN A 166 -11.16 -19.84 -3.30
C GLN A 166 -10.49 -19.21 -4.52
N LEU A 167 -10.68 -17.91 -4.73
CA LEU A 167 -10.25 -17.16 -5.89
C LEU A 167 -9.16 -16.16 -5.52
N SER A 168 -8.27 -15.84 -6.47
CA SER A 168 -7.30 -14.76 -6.31
C SER A 168 -7.99 -13.39 -6.33
N GLY A 169 -7.34 -12.35 -5.79
CA GLY A 169 -7.89 -10.99 -5.82
C GLY A 169 -8.22 -10.49 -7.23
N GLY A 170 -7.35 -10.78 -8.21
CA GLY A 170 -7.61 -10.46 -9.62
C GLY A 170 -8.80 -11.23 -10.22
N GLN A 171 -8.98 -12.50 -9.84
CA GLN A 171 -10.15 -13.28 -10.25
C GLN A 171 -11.44 -12.75 -9.63
N GLN A 172 -11.40 -12.39 -8.33
CA GLN A 172 -12.53 -11.75 -7.66
C GLN A 172 -12.88 -10.43 -8.33
N GLN A 173 -11.89 -9.61 -8.69
CA GLN A 173 -12.13 -8.33 -9.36
C GLN A 173 -12.77 -8.52 -10.74
N ARG A 174 -12.31 -9.47 -11.54
CA ARG A 174 -12.95 -9.84 -12.83
C ARG A 174 -14.38 -10.30 -12.65
N ILE A 175 -14.70 -11.01 -11.57
CA ILE A 175 -16.08 -11.41 -11.25
C ILE A 175 -16.94 -10.20 -10.87
N VAL A 176 -16.43 -9.26 -10.07
CA VAL A 176 -17.16 -8.04 -9.72
C VAL A 176 -17.42 -7.18 -10.97
N ILE A 177 -16.44 -7.09 -11.87
CA ILE A 177 -16.61 -6.45 -13.20
C ILE A 177 -17.67 -7.16 -14.03
N ALA A 178 -17.61 -8.50 -14.11
CA ALA A 178 -18.62 -9.31 -14.79
C ALA A 178 -20.02 -9.04 -14.22
N MET A 179 -20.14 -9.03 -12.89
CA MET A 179 -21.40 -8.76 -12.18
C MET A 179 -21.97 -7.39 -12.54
N ALA A 180 -21.13 -6.34 -12.53
CA ALA A 180 -21.53 -4.98 -12.87
C ALA A 180 -21.98 -4.83 -14.33
N LEU A 181 -21.38 -5.58 -15.25
CA LEU A 181 -21.64 -5.48 -16.69
C LEU A 181 -22.74 -6.42 -17.21
N LEU A 182 -23.24 -7.34 -16.38
CA LEU A 182 -24.30 -8.29 -16.77
C LEU A 182 -25.57 -7.58 -17.30
N SER A 183 -25.94 -6.46 -16.68
CA SER A 183 -27.10 -5.66 -17.11
C SER A 183 -26.77 -4.62 -18.19
N LYS A 184 -25.53 -4.53 -18.66
CA LYS A 184 -25.06 -3.55 -19.66
C LYS A 184 -25.47 -2.12 -19.25
N PRO A 185 -24.95 -1.62 -18.13
CA PRO A 185 -25.35 -0.32 -17.57
C PRO A 185 -24.98 0.82 -18.51
N ALA A 186 -25.75 1.91 -18.43
CA ALA A 186 -25.43 3.14 -19.15
C ALA A 186 -24.27 3.91 -18.50
N LEU A 187 -24.13 3.79 -17.18
CA LEU A 187 -23.05 4.38 -16.38
C LEU A 187 -22.39 3.33 -15.48
N LEU A 188 -21.07 3.26 -15.55
CA LEU A 188 -20.25 2.44 -14.66
C LEU A 188 -19.36 3.34 -13.78
N LEU A 189 -19.53 3.22 -12.47
CA LEU A 189 -18.70 3.89 -11.48
C LEU A 189 -17.59 2.92 -11.05
N LEU A 190 -16.33 3.30 -11.24
CA LEU A 190 -15.18 2.51 -10.79
C LEU A 190 -14.44 3.28 -9.70
N ASP A 191 -14.53 2.77 -8.47
CA ASP A 191 -13.84 3.36 -7.32
C ASP A 191 -12.56 2.60 -7.02
N GLU A 192 -11.43 3.09 -7.50
CA GLU A 192 -10.11 2.46 -7.34
C GLU A 192 -10.10 0.96 -7.70
N PRO A 193 -10.52 0.59 -8.93
CA PRO A 193 -10.79 -0.80 -9.31
C PRO A 193 -9.54 -1.68 -9.43
N THR A 194 -8.35 -1.10 -9.34
CA THR A 194 -7.07 -1.81 -9.53
C THR A 194 -6.21 -1.84 -8.26
N THR A 195 -6.70 -1.25 -7.17
CA THR A 195 -5.97 -1.19 -5.90
C THR A 195 -5.63 -2.60 -5.40
N ALA A 196 -4.39 -2.78 -4.92
CA ALA A 196 -3.84 -4.02 -4.37
C ALA A 196 -3.73 -5.20 -5.38
N LEU A 197 -3.70 -4.91 -6.68
CA LEU A 197 -3.40 -5.89 -7.73
C LEU A 197 -2.00 -5.68 -8.31
N ASP A 198 -1.42 -6.75 -8.85
CA ASP A 198 -0.14 -6.64 -9.56
C ASP A 198 -0.30 -5.85 -10.86
N VAL A 199 0.73 -5.11 -11.26
CA VAL A 199 0.76 -4.26 -12.47
C VAL A 199 0.28 -4.98 -13.75
N THR A 200 0.61 -6.26 -13.93
CA THR A 200 0.16 -7.03 -15.11
C THR A 200 -1.32 -7.40 -15.05
N VAL A 201 -1.83 -7.69 -13.84
CA VAL A 201 -3.25 -7.98 -13.61
C VAL A 201 -4.07 -6.70 -13.72
N GLU A 202 -3.58 -5.59 -13.17
CA GLU A 202 -4.12 -4.24 -13.31
C GLU A 202 -4.27 -3.87 -14.78
N ALA A 203 -3.19 -3.93 -15.58
CA ALA A 203 -3.24 -3.64 -17.01
C ALA A 203 -4.29 -4.50 -17.75
N GLY A 204 -4.33 -5.80 -17.45
CA GLY A 204 -5.32 -6.70 -18.05
C GLY A 204 -6.77 -6.42 -17.63
N ILE A 205 -7.00 -5.91 -16.41
CA ILE A 205 -8.33 -5.48 -15.94
C ILE A 205 -8.75 -4.18 -16.62
N VAL A 206 -7.82 -3.26 -16.77
CA VAL A 206 -8.06 -1.95 -17.39
C VAL A 206 -8.44 -2.12 -18.86
N GLU A 207 -7.68 -2.94 -19.60
CA GLU A 207 -7.99 -3.29 -20.98
C GLU A 207 -9.36 -3.98 -21.08
N LEU A 208 -9.67 -4.88 -20.13
CA LEU A 208 -10.97 -5.53 -20.07
C LEU A 208 -12.10 -4.51 -19.88
N VAL A 209 -11.97 -3.59 -18.94
CA VAL A 209 -12.99 -2.57 -18.67
C VAL A 209 -13.17 -1.66 -19.89
N LYS A 210 -12.07 -1.22 -20.52
CA LYS A 210 -12.11 -0.38 -21.73
C LYS A 210 -12.81 -1.10 -22.89
N GLY A 211 -12.39 -2.32 -23.20
CA GLY A 211 -12.97 -3.10 -24.29
C GLY A 211 -14.45 -3.45 -24.05
N LEU A 212 -14.86 -3.68 -22.80
CA LEU A 212 -16.27 -3.89 -22.48
C LEU A 212 -17.08 -2.60 -22.50
N GLY A 213 -16.51 -1.47 -22.06
CA GLY A 213 -17.12 -0.15 -22.15
C GLY A 213 -17.43 0.22 -23.59
N GLU A 214 -16.46 0.06 -24.49
CA GLU A 214 -16.62 0.28 -25.94
C GLU A 214 -17.68 -0.66 -26.55
N LYS A 215 -17.65 -1.95 -26.20
CA LYS A 215 -18.59 -2.95 -26.72
C LYS A 215 -20.04 -2.68 -26.32
N PHE A 216 -20.27 -2.16 -25.11
CA PHE A 216 -21.62 -1.95 -24.58
C PHE A 216 -22.09 -0.48 -24.67
N GLY A 217 -21.21 0.45 -25.07
CA GLY A 217 -21.51 1.88 -25.09
C GLY A 217 -21.72 2.44 -23.67
N THR A 218 -21.04 1.87 -22.68
CA THR A 218 -21.17 2.23 -21.27
C THR A 218 -20.28 3.44 -20.98
N SER A 219 -20.85 4.50 -20.40
CA SER A 219 -20.07 5.67 -19.95
C SER A 219 -19.44 5.38 -18.59
N MET A 220 -18.33 6.04 -18.26
CA MET A 220 -17.53 5.67 -17.09
C MET A 220 -17.18 6.89 -16.22
N ILE A 221 -17.26 6.72 -14.90
CA ILE A 221 -16.56 7.58 -13.95
C ILE A 221 -15.49 6.72 -13.28
N PHE A 222 -14.23 7.08 -13.51
CA PHE A 222 -13.07 6.36 -13.03
C PHE A 222 -12.39 7.15 -11.90
N VAL A 223 -12.55 6.69 -10.67
CA VAL A 223 -11.86 7.26 -9.52
C VAL A 223 -10.54 6.52 -9.33
N SER A 224 -9.43 7.26 -9.32
CA SER A 224 -8.10 6.70 -9.09
C SER A 224 -7.17 7.71 -8.45
N HIS A 225 -6.14 7.21 -7.75
CA HIS A 225 -4.97 8.00 -7.36
C HIS A 225 -3.78 7.81 -8.33
N ASN A 226 -3.87 6.87 -9.27
CA ASN A 226 -2.85 6.63 -10.30
C ASN A 226 -3.14 7.46 -11.55
N LEU A 227 -2.39 8.55 -11.74
CA LEU A 227 -2.56 9.45 -12.89
C LEU A 227 -2.19 8.81 -14.23
N GLY A 228 -1.25 7.86 -14.27
CA GLY A 228 -0.91 7.15 -15.51
C GLY A 228 -2.06 6.30 -16.00
N LEU A 229 -2.79 5.67 -15.06
CA LEU A 229 -3.99 4.92 -15.40
C LEU A 229 -5.11 5.81 -15.94
N ILE A 230 -5.30 6.99 -15.34
CA ILE A 230 -6.31 7.96 -15.79
C ILE A 230 -5.99 8.45 -17.20
N LEU A 231 -4.71 8.71 -17.50
CA LEU A 231 -4.27 9.10 -18.85
C LEU A 231 -4.60 8.04 -19.91
N GLU A 232 -4.48 6.75 -19.57
CA GLU A 232 -4.71 5.64 -20.50
C GLU A 232 -6.20 5.29 -20.72
N THR A 233 -7.06 5.69 -19.77
CA THR A 233 -8.45 5.21 -19.70
C THR A 233 -9.52 6.28 -19.87
N CYS A 234 -9.22 7.54 -19.56
CA CYS A 234 -10.22 8.60 -19.49
C CYS A 234 -10.03 9.64 -20.59
N ASP A 235 -11.14 10.19 -21.07
CA ASP A 235 -11.17 11.30 -22.04
C ASP A 235 -11.03 12.67 -21.34
N ARG A 236 -11.59 12.77 -20.14
CA ARG A 236 -11.60 13.97 -19.29
C ARG A 236 -11.12 13.65 -17.90
N ILE A 237 -10.67 14.69 -17.18
CA ILE A 237 -10.24 14.59 -15.80
C ILE A 237 -10.82 15.71 -14.96
N THR A 238 -11.16 15.40 -13.72
CA THR A 238 -11.47 16.36 -12.66
C THR A 238 -10.59 16.09 -11.46
N VAL A 239 -9.75 17.07 -11.11
CA VAL A 239 -8.88 17.06 -9.95
C VAL A 239 -9.66 17.61 -8.77
N MET A 240 -9.73 16.86 -7.67
CA MET A 240 -10.42 17.24 -6.45
C MET A 240 -9.44 17.52 -5.30
N TYR A 241 -9.74 18.54 -4.51
CA TYR A 241 -9.00 18.87 -3.29
C TYR A 241 -9.95 19.33 -2.19
N SER A 242 -9.81 18.74 -0.99
CA SER A 242 -10.60 19.11 0.21
C SER A 242 -12.13 19.22 0.00
N GLY A 243 -12.72 18.41 -0.88
CA GLY A 243 -14.16 18.41 -1.15
C GLY A 243 -14.61 19.33 -2.29
N GLU A 244 -13.68 19.95 -3.02
CA GLU A 244 -13.98 20.78 -4.19
C GLU A 244 -13.30 20.24 -5.45
N ALA A 245 -13.93 20.44 -6.60
CA ALA A 245 -13.23 20.37 -7.88
C ALA A 245 -12.30 21.59 -8.00
N VAL A 246 -11.01 21.37 -8.30
CA VAL A 246 -10.01 22.44 -8.44
C VAL A 246 -9.49 22.61 -9.86
N GLU A 247 -9.57 21.58 -10.69
CA GLU A 247 -9.23 21.67 -12.10
C GLU A 247 -10.00 20.61 -12.88
N THR A 248 -10.58 20.95 -14.03
CA THR A 248 -11.28 20.01 -14.90
C THR A 248 -11.01 20.34 -16.35
N GLY A 249 -10.91 19.33 -17.21
CA GLY A 249 -10.61 19.53 -18.63
C GLY A 249 -10.49 18.21 -19.39
N LYS A 250 -10.18 18.30 -20.69
CA LYS A 250 -9.75 17.12 -21.46
C LYS A 250 -8.43 16.61 -20.89
N ILE A 251 -8.24 15.31 -20.96
CA ILE A 251 -7.09 14.66 -20.31
C ILE A 251 -5.75 15.24 -20.76
N LYS A 252 -5.56 15.41 -22.09
CA LYS A 252 -4.33 15.97 -22.66
C LYS A 252 -4.11 17.43 -22.26
N ASP A 253 -5.15 18.27 -22.38
CA ASP A 253 -5.07 19.69 -22.05
C ASP A 253 -4.63 19.91 -20.58
N VAL A 254 -5.18 19.14 -19.64
CA VAL A 254 -4.80 19.25 -18.22
C VAL A 254 -3.39 18.71 -17.97
N PHE A 255 -2.99 17.61 -18.61
CA PHE A 255 -1.66 17.02 -18.45
C PHE A 255 -0.56 17.90 -19.05
N ASP A 256 -0.79 18.48 -20.21
CA ASP A 256 0.20 19.30 -20.92
C ASP A 256 0.21 20.75 -20.40
N ARG A 257 -0.93 21.24 -19.89
CA ARG A 257 -1.12 22.64 -19.47
C ARG A 257 -1.80 22.74 -18.09
N MET A 258 -1.18 22.22 -17.04
CA MET A 258 -1.72 22.32 -15.68
C MET A 258 -1.89 23.79 -15.23
N ARG A 259 -3.09 24.17 -14.78
CA ARG A 259 -3.43 25.54 -14.34
C ARG A 259 -3.85 25.64 -12.88
N HIS A 260 -3.64 24.60 -12.07
CA HIS A 260 -3.80 24.70 -10.63
C HIS A 260 -2.54 24.23 -9.87
N PRO A 261 -2.02 24.98 -8.87
CA PRO A 261 -0.80 24.62 -8.14
C PRO A 261 -0.85 23.26 -7.45
N TYR A 262 -2.03 22.83 -7.01
CA TYR A 262 -2.25 21.48 -6.47
C TYR A 262 -2.10 20.40 -7.55
N THR A 263 -2.69 20.59 -8.73
CA THR A 263 -2.55 19.67 -9.87
C THR A 263 -1.06 19.51 -10.19
N GLN A 264 -0.34 20.62 -10.40
CA GLN A 264 1.10 20.58 -10.64
C GLN A 264 1.86 19.87 -9.51
N GLY A 265 1.49 20.10 -8.25
CA GLY A 265 2.07 19.41 -7.09
C GLY A 265 1.86 17.89 -7.11
N LEU A 266 0.69 17.41 -7.55
CA LEU A 266 0.43 15.97 -7.71
C LEU A 266 1.35 15.36 -8.78
N PHE A 267 1.51 16.02 -9.92
CA PHE A 267 2.35 15.55 -11.01
C PHE A 267 3.84 15.59 -10.66
N ARG A 268 4.32 16.65 -10.01
CA ARG A 268 5.70 16.75 -9.50
C ARG A 268 6.03 15.69 -8.43
N SER A 269 5.01 15.04 -7.87
CA SER A 269 5.15 13.92 -6.93
C SER A 269 5.26 12.56 -7.62
N ILE A 270 5.08 12.47 -8.95
CA ILE A 270 5.14 11.23 -9.72
C ILE A 270 6.55 11.03 -10.29
N PRO A 271 7.15 9.83 -10.14
CA PRO A 271 8.40 9.49 -10.80
C PRO A 271 8.17 9.30 -12.31
N LEU A 272 8.52 10.32 -13.11
CA LEU A 272 8.47 10.25 -14.57
C LEU A 272 9.68 9.50 -15.14
N PRO A 273 9.52 8.82 -16.30
CA PRO A 273 10.62 8.25 -17.06
C PRO A 273 11.75 9.27 -17.30
N GLY A 274 12.99 8.90 -16.98
CA GLY A 274 14.16 9.79 -17.15
C GLY A 274 14.50 10.66 -15.94
N ALA A 275 13.62 10.73 -14.93
CA ALA A 275 13.98 11.24 -13.62
C ALA A 275 14.64 10.14 -12.78
N ASP A 276 15.76 10.46 -12.13
CA ASP A 276 16.39 9.61 -11.14
C ASP A 276 16.54 10.32 -9.79
N LYS A 277 16.72 9.53 -8.71
CA LYS A 277 16.87 10.02 -7.32
C LYS A 277 17.96 11.06 -7.08
N ASN A 278 18.90 11.23 -7.99
CA ASN A 278 20.04 12.13 -7.88
C ASN A 278 19.83 13.40 -8.72
N SER A 279 19.37 13.25 -9.96
CA SER A 279 19.24 14.34 -10.94
C SER A 279 17.96 15.15 -10.80
N ARG A 280 16.84 14.52 -10.39
CA ARG A 280 15.53 15.17 -10.30
C ARG A 280 14.73 14.62 -9.11
N PRO A 281 14.99 15.10 -7.87
CA PRO A 281 14.30 14.56 -6.70
C PRO A 281 12.80 14.87 -6.72
N LEU A 282 11.99 13.92 -6.26
CA LEU A 282 10.53 14.07 -6.15
C LEU A 282 10.17 15.24 -5.22
N ILE A 283 9.22 16.06 -5.66
CA ILE A 283 8.76 17.21 -4.89
C ILE A 283 7.37 16.91 -4.36
N SER A 284 7.29 16.53 -3.08
CA SER A 284 6.02 16.29 -2.40
C SER A 284 5.29 17.61 -2.09
N ILE A 285 3.96 17.56 -2.06
CA ILE A 285 3.13 18.70 -1.62
C ILE A 285 3.36 18.94 -0.12
N PRO A 286 3.66 20.19 0.32
CA PRO A 286 3.98 20.47 1.72
C PRO A 286 2.78 20.27 2.63
N GLY A 287 3.04 20.02 3.92
CA GLY A 287 2.01 19.97 4.96
C GLY A 287 1.10 18.73 4.91
N GLN A 288 -0.11 18.86 5.43
CA GLN A 288 -1.14 17.82 5.46
C GLN A 288 -2.45 18.41 4.93
N LEU A 289 -3.30 17.55 4.37
CA LEU A 289 -4.66 17.93 4.00
C LEU A 289 -5.39 18.46 5.25
N PRO A 290 -5.88 19.72 5.25
CA PRO A 290 -6.61 20.28 6.38
C PRO A 290 -7.85 19.45 6.69
N LEU A 291 -8.19 19.32 7.97
CA LEU A 291 -9.46 18.70 8.35
C LEU A 291 -10.64 19.58 7.90
N PRO A 292 -11.84 19.03 7.67
CA PRO A 292 -12.99 19.82 7.19
C PRO A 292 -13.35 21.04 8.04
N HIS A 293 -13.06 21.03 9.35
CA HIS A 293 -13.28 22.16 10.27
C HIS A 293 -12.09 23.13 10.38
N GLU A 294 -10.94 22.78 9.78
CA GLU A 294 -9.72 23.58 9.73
C GLU A 294 -9.52 24.24 8.35
N ARG A 295 -10.55 24.23 7.50
CA ARG A 295 -10.46 24.81 6.16
C ARG A 295 -10.20 26.33 6.24
N PRO A 296 -9.26 26.85 5.44
CA PRO A 296 -8.94 28.27 5.42
C PRO A 296 -10.07 29.07 4.77
N LYS A 297 -10.07 30.39 4.95
CA LYS A 297 -10.92 31.29 4.14
C LYS A 297 -10.36 31.42 2.72
N GLY A 298 -11.23 31.38 1.72
CA GLY A 298 -10.88 31.47 0.30
C GLY A 298 -10.31 30.17 -0.25
N CYS A 299 -9.10 30.21 -0.83
CA CYS A 299 -8.48 29.02 -1.43
C CYS A 299 -8.21 27.92 -0.39
N ASN A 300 -8.90 26.77 -0.51
CA ASN A 300 -8.65 25.62 0.36
C ASN A 300 -7.21 25.08 0.29
N PHE A 301 -6.55 25.21 -0.87
CA PHE A 301 -5.16 24.81 -1.04
C PHE A 301 -4.15 25.87 -0.55
N GLY A 302 -4.60 27.08 -0.21
CA GLY A 302 -3.75 28.20 0.18
C GLY A 302 -2.65 27.88 1.20
N PRO A 303 -2.93 27.18 2.32
CA PRO A 303 -1.94 26.83 3.34
C PRO A 303 -0.79 25.93 2.84
N ARG A 304 -0.93 25.29 1.68
CA ARG A 304 0.06 24.38 1.07
C ARG A 304 0.56 24.89 -0.28
N CYS A 305 0.11 26.06 -0.72
CA CYS A 305 0.44 26.63 -2.02
C CYS A 305 1.70 27.49 -1.93
N HIS A 306 2.74 27.15 -2.69
CA HIS A 306 3.97 27.95 -2.77
C HIS A 306 3.77 29.33 -3.44
N HIS A 307 2.67 29.49 -4.18
CA HIS A 307 2.30 30.72 -4.88
C HIS A 307 1.20 31.51 -4.14
N PHE A 308 0.96 31.19 -2.86
CA PHE A 308 -0.07 31.86 -2.06
C PHE A 308 0.25 33.35 -1.87
N VAL A 309 -0.75 34.21 -2.07
CA VAL A 309 -0.67 35.65 -1.78
C VAL A 309 -1.82 36.03 -0.88
N GLU A 310 -1.48 36.54 0.31
CA GLU A 310 -2.43 37.05 1.28
C GLU A 310 -3.16 38.29 0.72
N GLY A 311 -4.46 38.41 1.00
CA GLY A 311 -5.32 39.47 0.47
C GLY A 311 -5.85 39.20 -0.94
N VAL A 312 -5.30 38.20 -1.66
CA VAL A 312 -5.77 37.77 -2.98
C VAL A 312 -6.37 36.37 -2.90
N CYS A 313 -5.56 35.38 -2.49
CA CYS A 313 -5.97 33.97 -2.47
C CYS A 313 -6.96 33.64 -1.35
N ASN A 314 -7.04 34.46 -0.30
CA ASN A 314 -7.95 34.29 0.84
C ASN A 314 -9.01 35.39 0.94
N ALA A 315 -9.18 36.20 -0.11
CA ALA A 315 -10.11 37.33 -0.12
C ALA A 315 -11.59 36.88 -0.11
N ALA A 316 -11.92 35.87 -0.91
CA ALA A 316 -13.26 35.31 -1.07
C ALA A 316 -13.17 33.84 -1.54
N GLU A 317 -14.31 33.15 -1.58
CA GLU A 317 -14.42 31.85 -2.24
C GLU A 317 -14.01 31.96 -3.71
N ILE A 318 -13.26 30.95 -4.19
CA ILE A 318 -12.72 30.97 -5.55
C ILE A 318 -13.65 30.14 -6.45
N PRO A 319 -14.24 30.72 -7.51
CA PRO A 319 -15.04 29.97 -8.47
C PRO A 319 -14.14 29.17 -9.42
N MET A 320 -14.73 28.24 -10.16
CA MET A 320 -14.07 27.66 -11.34
C MET A 320 -13.96 28.73 -12.43
N ILE A 321 -12.74 28.99 -12.90
CA ILE A 321 -12.43 30.00 -13.93
C ILE A 321 -11.98 29.27 -15.18
N GLU A 322 -12.51 29.66 -16.35
CA GLU A 322 -12.15 29.07 -17.64
C GLU A 322 -10.71 29.44 -18.03
N VAL A 323 -9.97 28.47 -18.55
CA VAL A 323 -8.61 28.65 -19.07
C VAL A 323 -8.71 29.13 -20.51
N ALA A 324 -8.26 30.36 -20.77
CA ALA A 324 -8.32 30.96 -22.10
C ALA A 324 -7.63 30.09 -23.17
N GLY A 325 -8.31 29.88 -24.29
CA GLY A 325 -7.81 29.10 -25.43
C GLY A 325 -8.04 27.59 -25.35
N HIS A 326 -8.60 27.06 -24.24
CA HIS A 326 -8.87 25.63 -24.06
C HIS A 326 -10.32 25.38 -23.65
N GLU A 327 -11.17 25.07 -24.64
CA GLU A 327 -12.60 24.87 -24.44
C GLU A 327 -12.88 23.76 -23.41
N GLY A 328 -13.61 24.11 -22.35
CA GLY A 328 -13.99 23.18 -21.31
C GLY A 328 -12.88 22.84 -20.31
N HIS A 329 -11.78 23.61 -20.27
CA HIS A 329 -10.76 23.56 -19.23
C HIS A 329 -10.99 24.67 -18.20
N PHE A 330 -11.17 24.30 -16.94
CA PHE A 330 -11.42 25.24 -15.84
C PHE A 330 -10.45 24.98 -14.68
N SER A 331 -10.05 26.04 -13.98
CA SER A 331 -9.20 26.00 -12.79
C SER A 331 -9.77 26.88 -11.66
N ARG A 332 -9.71 26.38 -10.43
CA ARG A 332 -10.09 27.10 -9.20
C ARG A 332 -8.91 27.87 -8.62
N CYS A 333 -8.21 28.63 -9.45
CA CYS A 333 -7.08 29.46 -9.05
C CYS A 333 -7.19 30.87 -9.65
N VAL A 334 -7.36 31.90 -8.83
CA VAL A 334 -7.42 33.29 -9.34
C VAL A 334 -6.12 33.79 -9.96
N ARG A 335 -4.99 33.07 -9.75
CA ARG A 335 -3.64 33.50 -10.15
C ARG A 335 -3.00 32.67 -11.25
N PHE A 336 -3.71 31.71 -11.87
CA PHE A 336 -3.03 30.76 -12.78
C PHE A 336 -2.37 31.41 -14.00
N ASN A 337 -2.80 32.60 -14.40
CA ASN A 337 -2.19 33.40 -15.47
C ASN A 337 -0.93 34.17 -15.04
N GLU A 338 -0.72 34.36 -13.74
CA GLU A 338 0.43 35.09 -13.18
C GLU A 338 1.55 34.15 -12.68
N ILE A 339 1.25 32.86 -12.56
CA ILE A 339 2.17 31.87 -12.00
C ILE A 339 3.21 31.53 -13.06
N ASP A 340 4.49 31.64 -12.68
CA ASP A 340 5.60 30.99 -13.36
C ASP A 340 5.54 29.48 -13.04
N TRP A 341 5.11 28.70 -14.03
CA TRP A 341 4.92 27.25 -13.89
C TRP A 341 6.25 26.49 -13.98
N ASP A 342 7.30 27.10 -14.53
CA ASP A 342 8.63 26.50 -14.66
C ASP A 342 9.46 26.67 -13.38
N ALA A 343 9.14 27.69 -12.57
CA ALA A 343 9.76 27.90 -11.28
C ALA A 343 9.58 26.67 -10.36
N LEU A 344 10.72 26.17 -9.87
CA LEU A 344 10.74 25.17 -8.81
C LEU A 344 10.42 25.80 -7.45
N PRO A 345 9.76 25.07 -6.53
CA PRO A 345 9.48 25.57 -5.19
C PRO A 345 10.76 25.93 -4.42
N PRO A 346 10.70 26.94 -3.52
CA PRO A 346 11.84 27.30 -2.68
C PRO A 346 12.36 26.10 -1.88
N GLY A 347 13.67 25.82 -1.97
CA GLY A 347 14.30 24.71 -1.26
C GLY A 347 14.18 23.33 -1.93
N ALA A 348 13.65 23.25 -3.15
CA ALA A 348 13.78 22.04 -3.97
C ALA A 348 15.28 21.73 -4.19
N LYS A 349 15.75 20.58 -3.66
CA LYS A 349 17.14 20.13 -3.82
C LYS A 349 17.41 19.96 -5.33
N LYS A 350 18.44 20.62 -5.87
CA LYS A 350 18.68 20.61 -7.31
C LYS A 350 19.36 19.33 -7.80
N VAL A 351 20.33 18.79 -7.06
CA VAL A 351 21.05 17.54 -7.39
C VAL A 351 21.62 16.97 -6.08
N ASN A 352 21.60 15.65 -5.90
CA ASN A 352 22.40 14.98 -4.87
C ASN A 352 23.53 14.19 -5.52
N GLU A 353 24.72 14.14 -4.90
CA GLU A 353 25.79 13.28 -5.38
C GLU A 353 25.40 11.80 -5.30
N LYS A 354 25.76 11.03 -6.33
CA LYS A 354 25.51 9.58 -6.36
C LYS A 354 26.36 8.90 -5.29
N VAL A 355 25.70 8.27 -4.33
CA VAL A 355 26.39 7.49 -3.28
C VAL A 355 27.02 6.26 -3.92
N VAL A 356 28.33 6.08 -3.72
CA VAL A 356 29.05 4.90 -4.20
C VAL A 356 28.77 3.72 -3.26
N PRO A 357 28.32 2.56 -3.77
CA PRO A 357 28.10 1.37 -2.95
C PRO A 357 29.38 0.93 -2.24
N GLY A 358 29.28 0.62 -0.95
CA GLY A 358 30.39 0.16 -0.12
C GLY A 358 30.58 -1.36 -0.15
N ALA A 359 31.00 -1.92 0.99
CA ALA A 359 31.24 -3.36 1.11
C ALA A 359 29.94 -4.19 1.07
N PRO A 360 29.98 -5.48 0.68
CA PRO A 360 28.85 -6.39 0.83
C PRO A 360 28.34 -6.48 2.28
N VAL A 361 27.07 -6.17 2.51
CA VAL A 361 26.42 -6.25 3.84
C VAL A 361 25.53 -7.48 3.94
N LEU A 362 24.86 -7.86 2.84
CA LEU A 362 24.01 -9.03 2.76
C LEU A 362 24.42 -9.88 1.55
N LYS A 363 24.67 -11.16 1.76
CA LYS A 363 24.94 -12.12 0.68
C LYS A 363 24.00 -13.31 0.79
N ILE A 364 23.32 -13.62 -0.30
CA ILE A 364 22.37 -14.73 -0.43
C ILE A 364 22.89 -15.67 -1.50
N GLU A 365 23.03 -16.95 -1.17
CA GLU A 365 23.56 -18.00 -2.05
C GLU A 365 22.61 -19.20 -2.06
N ASP A 366 22.06 -19.49 -3.23
CA ASP A 366 21.20 -20.62 -3.57
C ASP A 366 20.09 -20.88 -2.54
N LEU A 367 19.47 -19.79 -2.08
CA LEU A 367 18.47 -19.84 -1.03
C LEU A 367 17.18 -20.52 -1.52
N ARG A 368 16.70 -21.49 -0.74
CA ARG A 368 15.45 -22.23 -0.94
C ARG A 368 14.53 -22.12 0.26
N LYS A 369 13.23 -22.01 -0.01
CA LYS A 369 12.19 -22.10 1.02
C LYS A 369 10.97 -22.84 0.51
N TYR A 370 10.71 -23.98 1.13
CA TYR A 370 9.58 -24.86 0.84
C TYR A 370 8.64 -24.94 2.04
N TYR A 371 7.34 -24.89 1.77
CA TYR A 371 6.30 -25.08 2.78
C TYR A 371 5.61 -26.42 2.58
N LYS A 372 5.46 -27.20 3.66
CA LYS A 372 4.64 -28.41 3.64
C LYS A 372 3.19 -28.02 3.95
N VAL A 373 2.27 -28.30 3.03
CA VAL A 373 0.84 -28.11 3.23
C VAL A 373 0.27 -29.46 3.67
N GLY A 374 -0.17 -29.53 4.93
CA GLY A 374 -0.82 -30.73 5.46
C GLY A 374 -2.15 -30.97 4.76
N GLY A 375 -2.33 -32.14 4.16
CA GLY A 375 -3.67 -32.69 3.97
C GLY A 375 -4.23 -33.08 5.33
N SER A 376 -5.53 -32.89 5.55
CA SER A 376 -6.22 -33.28 6.79
C SER A 376 -5.72 -34.64 7.27
N GLU A 377 -5.04 -34.68 8.43
CA GLU A 377 -4.39 -35.87 9.01
C GLU A 377 -5.37 -37.01 9.39
N VAL A 378 -6.65 -36.87 9.05
CA VAL A 378 -7.72 -37.82 9.38
C VAL A 378 -7.87 -38.93 8.33
N PHE A 379 -7.30 -38.80 7.13
CA PHE A 379 -7.34 -39.86 6.11
C PHE A 379 -5.94 -40.15 5.56
N GLY A 380 -5.39 -41.29 5.97
CA GLY A 380 -3.99 -41.72 5.78
C GLY A 380 -3.58 -42.11 4.35
N SER A 381 -3.72 -41.21 3.38
CA SER A 381 -2.97 -41.28 2.11
C SER A 381 -2.97 -39.93 1.38
N SER A 382 -1.95 -39.11 1.65
CA SER A 382 -1.47 -38.15 0.65
C SER A 382 -0.02 -37.82 0.95
N GLU A 383 0.88 -38.00 -0.03
CA GLU A 383 2.20 -37.36 0.00
C GLU A 383 1.97 -35.88 0.29
N GLY A 384 2.60 -35.36 1.35
CA GLY A 384 2.42 -33.97 1.77
C GLY A 384 2.74 -33.04 0.61
N ARG A 385 1.76 -32.21 0.19
CA ARG A 385 1.95 -31.27 -0.91
C ARG A 385 2.96 -30.20 -0.48
N VAL A 386 3.95 -29.93 -1.32
CA VAL A 386 5.00 -28.94 -1.04
C VAL A 386 4.80 -27.71 -1.93
N VAL A 387 4.73 -26.53 -1.32
CA VAL A 387 4.74 -25.25 -2.02
C VAL A 387 6.19 -24.78 -2.13
N LYS A 388 6.70 -24.63 -3.35
CA LYS A 388 8.04 -24.13 -3.63
C LYS A 388 8.04 -22.60 -3.71
N ALA A 389 8.12 -21.93 -2.55
CA ALA A 389 8.02 -20.47 -2.50
C ALA A 389 9.29 -19.76 -3.02
N ASN A 390 10.47 -20.31 -2.74
CA ASN A 390 11.74 -19.87 -3.32
C ASN A 390 12.57 -21.09 -3.72
N GLU A 391 13.09 -21.11 -4.96
CA GLU A 391 13.83 -22.25 -5.51
C GLU A 391 15.33 -21.97 -5.67
N THR A 392 15.74 -20.85 -6.25
CA THR A 392 17.17 -20.52 -6.37
C THR A 392 17.33 -19.01 -6.42
N ILE A 393 17.62 -18.43 -5.26
CA ILE A 393 17.80 -16.98 -5.08
C ILE A 393 19.26 -16.74 -4.69
N SER A 394 19.98 -16.02 -5.56
CA SER A 394 21.40 -15.70 -5.38
C SER A 394 21.68 -14.25 -5.77
N PHE A 395 21.98 -13.40 -4.79
CA PHE A 395 22.41 -12.02 -5.02
C PHE A 395 23.12 -11.43 -3.78
N THR A 396 23.78 -10.29 -3.97
CA THR A 396 24.48 -9.55 -2.92
C THR A 396 23.93 -8.13 -2.84
N ALA A 397 23.77 -7.59 -1.63
CA ALA A 397 23.46 -6.17 -1.41
C ALA A 397 24.60 -5.50 -0.63
N ARG A 398 25.04 -4.35 -1.12
CA ARG A 398 26.18 -3.58 -0.60
C ARG A 398 25.72 -2.43 0.29
N GLU A 399 26.63 -1.94 1.11
CA GLU A 399 26.42 -0.76 1.96
C GLU A 399 25.97 0.43 1.10
N SER A 400 24.94 1.15 1.56
CA SER A 400 24.33 2.27 0.83
C SER A 400 23.81 1.91 -0.57
N GLU A 401 23.61 0.64 -0.90
CA GLU A 401 22.94 0.21 -2.14
C GLU A 401 21.44 0.02 -1.89
N THR A 402 20.62 0.44 -2.85
CA THR A 402 19.21 0.06 -2.92
C THR A 402 19.04 -1.04 -3.96
N VAL A 403 18.79 -2.27 -3.49
CA VAL A 403 18.43 -3.41 -4.34
C VAL A 403 16.91 -3.53 -4.35
N ALA A 404 16.29 -3.26 -5.49
CA ALA A 404 14.86 -3.45 -5.66
C ALA A 404 14.54 -4.90 -6.06
N ILE A 405 13.48 -5.45 -5.49
CA ILE A 405 12.97 -6.79 -5.79
C ILE A 405 11.56 -6.63 -6.35
N VAL A 406 11.39 -7.02 -7.61
CA VAL A 406 10.14 -6.84 -8.37
C VAL A 406 9.62 -8.17 -8.89
N GLY A 407 8.32 -8.24 -9.14
CA GLY A 407 7.65 -9.41 -9.69
C GLY A 407 6.19 -9.46 -9.27
N GLU A 408 5.40 -10.31 -9.89
CA GLU A 408 3.98 -10.50 -9.57
C GLU A 408 3.78 -11.11 -8.16
N SER A 409 2.57 -11.02 -7.63
CA SER A 409 2.19 -11.58 -6.34
C SER A 409 2.40 -13.09 -6.32
N GLY A 410 2.85 -13.60 -5.18
CA GLY A 410 3.17 -15.03 -5.04
C GLY A 410 4.50 -15.48 -5.66
N CYS A 411 5.32 -14.59 -6.25
CA CYS A 411 6.63 -14.98 -6.80
C CYS A 411 7.73 -15.23 -5.75
N GLY A 412 7.45 -15.01 -4.46
CA GLY A 412 8.34 -15.35 -3.34
C GLY A 412 9.06 -14.19 -2.65
N LYS A 413 8.72 -12.92 -2.95
CA LYS A 413 9.36 -11.70 -2.39
C LYS A 413 9.17 -11.58 -0.87
N SER A 414 7.93 -11.64 -0.38
CA SER A 414 7.65 -11.57 1.07
C SER A 414 8.13 -12.81 1.82
N THR A 415 8.20 -13.98 1.16
CA THR A 415 8.82 -15.18 1.75
C THR A 415 10.31 -14.96 1.98
N LEU A 416 11.02 -14.41 0.98
CA LEU A 416 12.41 -14.02 1.12
C LEU A 416 12.60 -13.03 2.28
N ALA A 417 11.76 -11.99 2.37
CA ALA A 417 11.80 -11.02 3.47
C ALA A 417 11.64 -11.69 4.85
N LYS A 418 10.67 -12.62 5.00
CA LYS A 418 10.44 -13.37 6.24
C LYS A 418 11.64 -14.24 6.64
N VAL A 419 12.30 -14.87 5.67
CA VAL A 419 13.53 -15.64 5.91
C VAL A 419 14.67 -14.74 6.37
N LEU A 420 14.85 -13.60 5.70
CA LEU A 420 15.88 -12.62 6.08
C LEU A 420 15.68 -12.10 7.52
N LEU A 421 14.45 -11.91 7.95
CA LEU A 421 14.12 -11.45 9.31
C LEU A 421 14.13 -12.58 10.35
N GLY A 422 14.16 -13.85 9.93
CA GLY A 422 14.07 -14.99 10.84
C GLY A 422 12.67 -15.29 11.33
N LEU A 423 11.64 -14.67 10.74
CA LEU A 423 10.24 -15.07 10.94
C LEU A 423 10.00 -16.47 10.37
N GLU A 424 10.82 -16.86 9.39
CA GLU A 424 10.89 -18.17 8.78
C GLU A 424 12.36 -18.59 8.69
N THR A 425 12.64 -19.89 8.68
CA THR A 425 13.98 -20.43 8.36
C THR A 425 14.04 -20.92 6.94
N ALA A 426 15.23 -20.87 6.34
CA ALA A 426 15.50 -21.42 5.01
C ALA A 426 15.40 -22.96 5.02
N SER A 427 14.97 -23.53 3.90
CA SER A 427 15.02 -24.97 3.66
C SER A 427 16.42 -25.42 3.26
N SER A 428 17.13 -24.62 2.47
CA SER A 428 18.56 -24.77 2.16
C SER A 428 19.13 -23.47 1.59
N GLY A 429 20.45 -23.47 1.29
CA GLY A 429 21.19 -22.29 0.89
C GLY A 429 21.80 -21.54 2.07
N LYS A 430 22.46 -20.42 1.79
CA LYS A 430 23.23 -19.65 2.78
C LYS A 430 22.87 -18.16 2.72
N VAL A 431 22.70 -17.54 3.89
CA VAL A 431 22.46 -16.10 4.02
C VAL A 431 23.42 -15.54 5.05
N THR A 432 24.26 -14.59 4.65
CA THR A 432 25.19 -13.89 5.55
C THR A 432 24.83 -12.42 5.66
N LEU A 433 24.68 -11.94 6.89
CA LEU A 433 24.46 -10.53 7.26
C LEU A 433 25.68 -10.05 8.04
N ALA A 434 26.44 -9.10 7.49
CA ALA A 434 27.70 -8.62 8.07
C ALA A 434 28.64 -9.77 8.50
N ASN A 435 28.82 -10.76 7.62
CA ASN A 435 29.60 -11.99 7.82
C ASN A 435 29.04 -12.99 8.84
N LYS A 436 27.83 -12.77 9.38
CA LYS A 436 27.14 -13.73 10.27
C LYS A 436 26.06 -14.48 9.51
N GLU A 437 26.07 -15.81 9.61
CA GLU A 437 25.02 -16.65 9.04
C GLU A 437 23.71 -16.50 9.82
N ILE A 438 22.58 -16.36 9.10
CA ILE A 438 21.27 -16.11 9.70
C ILE A 438 20.14 -17.00 9.17
N GLN A 439 20.40 -17.81 8.14
CA GLN A 439 19.38 -18.57 7.38
C GLN A 439 18.61 -19.60 8.21
N SER A 440 19.26 -20.20 9.21
CA SER A 440 18.70 -21.30 10.02
C SER A 440 18.25 -20.86 11.41
N THR A 441 18.42 -19.59 11.77
CA THR A 441 18.12 -19.08 13.10
C THR A 441 16.83 -18.27 13.09
N GLY A 442 15.80 -18.81 13.75
CA GLY A 442 14.53 -18.12 13.98
C GLY A 442 14.71 -16.86 14.83
N ILE A 443 13.78 -15.91 14.70
CA ILE A 443 13.84 -14.58 15.29
C ILE A 443 14.01 -14.61 16.82
N GLU A 444 13.38 -15.57 17.48
CA GLU A 444 13.45 -15.79 18.93
C GLU A 444 14.85 -16.18 19.41
N SER A 445 15.64 -16.77 18.53
CA SER A 445 17.00 -17.23 18.80
C SER A 445 18.08 -16.23 18.33
N ARG A 446 17.68 -15.12 17.68
CA ARG A 446 18.62 -14.09 17.21
C ARG A 446 18.98 -13.13 18.35
N SER A 447 20.26 -12.78 18.43
CA SER A 447 20.74 -11.75 19.36
C SER A 447 20.14 -10.39 19.03
N VAL A 448 19.96 -9.53 20.05
CA VAL A 448 19.41 -8.17 19.88
C VAL A 448 20.15 -7.39 18.79
N ASP A 449 21.48 -7.49 18.73
CA ASP A 449 22.33 -6.86 17.69
C ASP A 449 22.00 -7.35 16.26
N THR A 450 21.67 -8.63 16.10
CA THR A 450 21.28 -9.19 14.79
C THR A 450 19.87 -8.73 14.42
N VAL A 451 18.97 -8.65 15.40
CA VAL A 451 17.62 -8.11 15.15
C VAL A 451 17.70 -6.63 14.82
N SER A 452 18.43 -5.81 15.56
CA SER A 452 18.54 -4.37 15.30
C SER A 452 19.24 -4.05 13.98
N SER A 453 20.19 -4.88 13.53
CA SER A 453 20.90 -4.67 12.27
C SER A 453 20.08 -4.98 11.01
N ILE A 454 19.00 -5.77 11.08
CA ILE A 454 18.05 -5.97 9.98
C ILE A 454 16.62 -5.66 10.40
N GLN A 455 16.03 -4.62 9.82
CA GLN A 455 14.70 -4.14 10.18
C GLN A 455 13.75 -4.19 8.99
N MET A 456 12.44 -4.19 9.27
CA MET A 456 11.40 -4.26 8.23
C MET A 456 10.45 -3.07 8.32
N VAL A 457 10.13 -2.50 7.16
CA VAL A 457 8.92 -1.70 6.95
C VAL A 457 7.91 -2.63 6.30
N PHE A 458 6.81 -2.93 7.00
CA PHE A 458 5.79 -3.86 6.51
C PHE A 458 4.83 -3.17 5.53
N GLN A 459 4.26 -3.98 4.64
CA GLN A 459 3.25 -3.58 3.65
C GLN A 459 2.02 -2.92 4.28
N ASN A 460 1.44 -3.52 5.33
CA ASN A 460 0.27 -2.97 5.99
C ASN A 460 0.67 -2.23 7.30
N PRO A 461 0.66 -0.88 7.32
CA PRO A 461 1.00 -0.14 8.53
C PRO A 461 0.02 -0.36 9.68
N PHE A 462 -1.24 -0.72 9.39
CA PHE A 462 -2.28 -0.91 10.40
C PHE A 462 -1.97 -2.11 11.30
N ASP A 463 -1.47 -3.20 10.71
CA ASP A 463 -1.18 -4.44 11.43
C ASP A 463 0.07 -4.34 12.29
N THR A 464 0.97 -3.40 11.97
CA THR A 464 2.22 -3.21 12.73
C THR A 464 2.05 -2.40 14.01
N LEU A 465 1.04 -1.54 14.09
CA LEU A 465 0.85 -0.60 15.19
C LEU A 465 -0.20 -1.12 16.16
N ASN A 466 0.14 -1.14 17.45
CA ASN A 466 -0.81 -1.51 18.48
C ASN A 466 -1.82 -0.36 18.69
N PRO A 467 -3.12 -0.57 18.42
CA PRO A 467 -4.13 0.50 18.45
C PRO A 467 -4.40 1.07 19.84
N SER A 468 -3.98 0.36 20.90
CA SER A 468 -4.21 0.77 22.29
C SER A 468 -3.10 1.70 22.83
N HIS A 469 -1.95 1.74 22.18
CA HIS A 469 -0.77 2.48 22.61
C HIS A 469 -0.58 3.79 21.82
N SER A 470 0.04 4.80 22.43
CA SER A 470 0.40 6.03 21.70
C SER A 470 1.57 5.78 20.75
N VAL A 471 1.73 6.63 19.74
CA VAL A 471 2.86 6.57 18.81
C VAL A 471 4.20 6.64 19.55
N GLY A 472 4.36 7.61 20.46
CA GLY A 472 5.59 7.80 21.22
C GLY A 472 5.94 6.56 22.06
N SER A 473 4.95 5.96 22.73
CA SER A 473 5.18 4.75 23.54
C SER A 473 5.64 3.55 22.70
N GLN A 474 5.18 3.44 21.46
CA GLN A 474 5.57 2.35 20.56
C GLN A 474 6.99 2.53 20.03
N ILE A 475 7.40 3.76 19.71
CA ILE A 475 8.77 4.07 19.30
C ILE A 475 9.74 3.87 20.49
N ILE A 476 9.39 4.37 21.67
CA ILE A 476 10.20 4.19 22.89
C ILE A 476 10.39 2.71 23.22
N ARG A 477 9.33 1.89 23.11
CA ARG A 477 9.43 0.44 23.32
C ARG A 477 10.42 -0.22 22.36
N THR A 478 10.51 0.25 21.11
CA THR A 478 11.51 -0.24 20.16
C THR A 478 12.92 0.15 20.60
N LEU A 479 13.13 1.41 21.02
CA LEU A 479 14.42 1.87 21.54
C LEU A 479 14.87 1.07 22.77
N GLU A 480 13.95 0.77 23.69
CA GLU A 480 14.21 -0.07 24.86
C GLU A 480 14.64 -1.48 24.48
N LYS A 481 13.95 -2.11 23.52
CA LYS A 481 14.31 -3.45 23.04
C LYS A 481 15.69 -3.52 22.40
N PHE A 482 16.13 -2.43 21.79
CA PHE A 482 17.44 -2.35 21.14
C PHE A 482 18.53 -1.74 22.03
N ASN A 483 18.23 -1.51 23.31
CA ASN A 483 19.15 -0.88 24.26
C ASN A 483 19.66 0.50 23.79
N VAL A 484 18.85 1.24 23.04
CA VAL A 484 19.15 2.60 22.58
C VAL A 484 18.68 3.61 23.63
N GLY A 485 19.59 4.49 24.06
CA GLY A 485 19.34 5.48 25.10
C GLY A 485 19.45 4.91 26.53
N LYS A 486 20.24 5.58 27.38
CA LYS A 486 20.53 5.15 28.75
C LYS A 486 19.42 5.51 29.72
N THR A 487 18.80 6.68 29.53
CA THR A 487 17.72 7.20 30.38
C THR A 487 16.39 7.35 29.63
N VAL A 488 15.29 7.52 30.38
CA VAL A 488 13.98 7.84 29.81
C VAL A 488 14.02 9.15 29.01
N ALA A 489 14.77 10.14 29.48
CA ALA A 489 14.96 11.41 28.79
C ALA A 489 15.69 11.23 27.45
N ASP A 490 16.75 10.40 27.42
CA ASP A 490 17.48 10.10 26.18
C ASP A 490 16.59 9.41 25.15
N ARG A 491 15.77 8.43 25.59
CA ARG A 491 14.84 7.73 24.72
C ARG A 491 13.75 8.65 24.18
N ARG A 492 13.24 9.56 25.01
CA ARG A 492 12.27 10.56 24.57
C ARG A 492 12.88 11.50 23.55
N LYS A 493 14.10 11.99 23.79
CA LYS A 493 14.84 12.83 22.83
C LYS A 493 15.02 12.10 21.49
N ARG A 494 15.50 10.86 21.52
CA ARG A 494 15.66 10.03 20.32
C ARG A 494 14.33 9.76 19.61
N MET A 495 13.25 9.54 20.34
CA MET A 495 11.91 9.39 19.77
C MET A 495 11.46 10.65 19.03
N LEU A 496 11.70 11.83 19.61
CA LEU A 496 11.40 13.11 18.95
C LEU A 496 12.26 13.31 17.70
N GLU A 497 13.54 12.97 17.74
CA GLU A 497 14.42 12.97 16.56
C GLU A 497 13.90 12.02 15.47
N LEU A 498 13.37 10.84 15.84
CA LEU A 498 12.76 9.91 14.89
C LEU A 498 11.47 10.45 14.29
N LEU A 499 10.65 11.17 15.06
CA LEU A 499 9.46 11.86 14.54
C LEU A 499 9.86 12.98 13.57
N ASP A 500 10.87 13.78 13.92
CA ASP A 500 11.42 14.84 13.07
C ASP A 500 12.02 14.24 11.78
N LEU A 501 12.74 13.12 11.88
CA LEU A 501 13.30 12.38 10.76
C LEU A 501 12.20 12.01 9.76
N VAL A 502 11.08 11.46 10.25
CA VAL A 502 9.94 11.08 9.40
C VAL A 502 8.98 12.24 9.09
N LYS A 503 9.39 13.48 9.36
CA LYS A 503 8.62 14.71 9.09
C LYS A 503 7.21 14.68 9.71
N LEU A 504 7.09 14.14 10.93
CA LEU A 504 5.86 14.18 11.72
C LEU A 504 5.99 15.20 12.87
N PRO A 505 4.96 16.02 13.13
CA PRO A 505 4.99 16.95 14.25
C PRO A 505 5.19 16.24 15.58
N ARG A 506 6.02 16.79 16.47
CA ARG A 506 6.30 16.23 17.80
C ARG A 506 5.05 15.98 18.65
N ALA A 507 3.97 16.73 18.42
CA ALA A 507 2.66 16.52 19.05
C ALA A 507 2.06 15.12 18.78
N PHE A 508 2.57 14.38 17.78
CA PHE A 508 2.12 13.02 17.49
C PHE A 508 2.54 12.00 18.55
N GLU A 509 3.50 12.34 19.43
CA GLU A 509 3.93 11.50 20.56
C GLU A 509 2.74 10.92 21.36
N SER A 510 1.72 11.74 21.62
CA SER A 510 0.54 11.37 22.42
C SER A 510 -0.62 10.79 21.61
N ARG A 511 -0.60 10.92 20.28
CA ARG A 511 -1.67 10.42 19.41
C ARG A 511 -1.69 8.90 19.37
N LYS A 512 -2.86 8.33 19.12
CA LYS A 512 -3.07 6.89 18.93
C LYS A 512 -3.20 6.55 17.44
N PRO A 513 -2.86 5.32 17.00
CA PRO A 513 -2.95 4.92 15.60
C PRO A 513 -4.31 5.19 14.94
N ARG A 514 -5.42 5.08 15.67
CA ARG A 514 -6.77 5.34 15.15
C ARG A 514 -7.01 6.80 14.72
N GLN A 515 -6.19 7.73 15.21
CA GLN A 515 -6.28 9.17 14.92
C GLN A 515 -5.39 9.59 13.76
N LEU A 516 -4.77 8.63 13.06
CA LEU A 516 -3.76 8.87 12.04
C LEU A 516 -4.23 8.39 10.67
N SER A 517 -3.84 9.12 9.62
CA SER A 517 -4.00 8.69 8.23
C SER A 517 -3.08 7.50 7.91
N GLY A 518 -3.35 6.79 6.81
CA GLY A 518 -2.51 5.68 6.33
C GLY A 518 -1.05 6.08 6.18
N GLY A 519 -0.78 7.19 5.47
CA GLY A 519 0.58 7.72 5.29
C GLY A 519 1.28 8.16 6.59
N GLN A 520 0.53 8.62 7.59
CA GLN A 520 1.11 8.92 8.91
C GLN A 520 1.50 7.64 9.64
N LYS A 521 0.65 6.60 9.60
CA LYS A 521 0.97 5.29 10.17
C LYS A 521 2.18 4.67 9.48
N GLN A 522 2.28 4.80 8.16
CA GLN A 522 3.43 4.32 7.40
C GLN A 522 4.72 5.01 7.83
N ARG A 523 4.72 6.34 7.93
CA ARG A 523 5.87 7.10 8.45
C ARG A 523 6.29 6.67 9.86
N ILE A 524 5.34 6.32 10.73
CA ILE A 524 5.65 5.76 12.06
C ILE A 524 6.26 4.36 11.94
N GLY A 525 5.77 3.52 11.01
CA GLY A 525 6.39 2.24 10.67
C GLY A 525 7.85 2.41 10.27
N VAL A 526 8.13 3.38 9.39
CA VAL A 526 9.50 3.77 9.00
C VAL A 526 10.30 4.21 10.22
N ALA A 527 9.79 5.13 11.04
CA ALA A 527 10.47 5.60 12.26
C ALA A 527 10.86 4.46 13.21
N ARG A 528 9.99 3.45 13.33
CA ARG A 528 10.26 2.26 14.15
C ARG A 528 11.34 1.37 13.55
N ALA A 529 11.35 1.18 12.23
CA ALA A 529 12.38 0.39 11.55
C ALA A 529 13.77 1.03 11.70
N PHE A 530 13.86 2.35 11.77
CA PHE A 530 15.13 3.07 11.91
C PHE A 530 15.53 3.37 13.37
N ALA A 531 14.73 2.95 14.35
CA ALA A 531 15.04 3.21 15.76
C ALA A 531 16.31 2.49 16.26
N GLY A 532 16.69 1.37 15.63
CA GLY A 532 17.81 0.52 16.03
C GLY A 532 19.09 0.66 15.20
N ASP A 533 19.26 1.77 14.45
CA ASP A 533 20.41 2.02 13.56
C ASP A 533 20.69 0.83 12.61
N ALA A 534 19.64 0.41 11.90
CA ALA A 534 19.68 -0.76 11.02
C ALA A 534 20.71 -0.62 9.88
N LYS A 535 21.50 -1.69 9.67
CA LYS A 535 22.42 -1.82 8.54
C LYS A 535 21.69 -2.20 7.26
N VAL A 536 20.66 -3.03 7.39
CA VAL A 536 19.78 -3.45 6.30
C VAL A 536 18.34 -3.14 6.67
N VAL A 537 17.61 -2.48 5.77
CA VAL A 537 16.16 -2.31 5.88
C VAL A 537 15.47 -3.02 4.72
N VAL A 538 14.57 -3.93 5.06
CA VAL A 538 13.65 -4.58 4.13
C VAL A 538 12.37 -3.76 4.08
N ALA A 539 12.18 -3.03 3.00
CA ALA A 539 10.99 -2.22 2.79
C ALA A 539 10.02 -3.00 1.89
N ASP A 540 9.02 -3.65 2.49
CA ASP A 540 8.02 -4.45 1.78
C ASP A 540 6.83 -3.58 1.41
N GLU A 541 6.79 -3.15 0.14
CA GLU A 541 5.83 -2.20 -0.42
C GLU A 541 5.60 -0.95 0.45
N PRO A 542 6.67 -0.19 0.76
CA PRO A 542 6.60 0.86 1.77
C PRO A 542 5.74 2.06 1.36
N VAL A 543 5.33 2.14 0.10
CA VAL A 543 4.57 3.25 -0.49
C VAL A 543 3.26 2.80 -1.13
N SER A 544 2.94 1.50 -1.12
CA SER A 544 1.70 1.03 -1.74
C SER A 544 0.47 1.54 -1.00
N ALA A 545 -0.63 1.76 -1.74
CA ALA A 545 -1.89 2.29 -1.23
C ALA A 545 -1.78 3.68 -0.54
N LEU A 546 -0.76 4.48 -0.90
CA LEU A 546 -0.63 5.88 -0.49
C LEU A 546 -0.87 6.80 -1.67
N ASP A 547 -1.38 8.00 -1.41
CA ASP A 547 -1.50 9.04 -2.42
C ASP A 547 -0.12 9.44 -2.96
N VAL A 548 -0.04 9.84 -4.24
CA VAL A 548 1.22 10.20 -4.93
C VAL A 548 2.08 11.21 -4.17
N SER A 549 1.46 12.22 -3.54
CA SER A 549 2.12 13.23 -2.71
C SER A 549 2.76 12.65 -1.44
N VAL A 550 2.06 11.73 -0.78
CA VAL A 550 2.55 11.04 0.42
C VAL A 550 3.63 10.02 0.03
N GLN A 551 3.44 9.30 -1.07
CA GLN A 551 4.43 8.39 -1.65
C GLN A 551 5.75 9.12 -1.95
N ALA A 552 5.71 10.28 -2.61
CA ALA A 552 6.91 11.10 -2.83
C ALA A 552 7.60 11.47 -1.52
N ALA A 553 6.84 11.89 -0.50
CA ALA A 553 7.39 12.25 0.80
C ALA A 553 8.04 11.06 1.53
N VAL A 554 7.45 9.85 1.44
CA VAL A 554 8.00 8.62 2.05
C VAL A 554 9.22 8.12 1.28
N THR A 555 9.20 8.18 -0.06
CA THR A 555 10.35 7.81 -0.90
C THR A 555 11.56 8.70 -0.62
N GLU A 556 11.37 10.02 -0.59
CA GLU A 556 12.44 10.97 -0.25
C GLU A 556 12.95 10.76 1.18
N LEU A 557 12.05 10.45 2.11
CA LEU A 557 12.44 10.09 3.49
C LEU A 557 13.35 8.85 3.51
N LEU A 558 12.98 7.77 2.82
CA LEU A 558 13.79 6.55 2.77
C LEU A 558 15.16 6.82 2.15
N MET A 559 15.22 7.64 1.11
CA MET A 559 16.46 8.05 0.47
C MET A 559 17.34 8.91 1.39
N ASP A 560 16.77 9.90 2.07
CA ASP A 560 17.50 10.74 3.01
C ASP A 560 18.10 9.90 4.16
N ILE A 561 17.37 8.89 4.63
CA ILE A 561 17.86 7.97 5.65
C ILE A 561 18.95 7.06 5.10
N GLN A 562 18.77 6.47 3.92
CA GLN A 562 19.78 5.64 3.27
C GLN A 562 21.11 6.40 3.11
N ARG A 563 21.05 7.67 2.68
CA ARG A 563 22.24 8.53 2.51
C ARG A 563 22.90 8.88 3.84
N LYS A 564 22.12 9.31 4.85
CA LYS A 564 22.65 9.76 6.14
C LYS A 564 23.21 8.61 6.99
N ASN A 565 22.55 7.46 6.96
CA ASN A 565 22.86 6.33 7.83
C ASN A 565 23.67 5.23 7.12
N LYS A 566 23.98 5.40 5.82
CA LYS A 566 24.63 4.39 4.96
C LYS A 566 23.91 3.04 4.93
N THR A 567 22.61 3.04 5.21
CA THR A 567 21.79 1.84 5.31
C THR A 567 21.62 1.18 3.93
N THR A 568 21.83 -0.13 3.85
CA THR A 568 21.46 -0.93 2.67
C THR A 568 19.95 -1.13 2.64
N MET A 569 19.31 -0.95 1.49
CA MET A 569 17.87 -1.11 1.37
C MET A 569 17.52 -2.25 0.41
N LEU A 570 16.72 -3.20 0.89
CA LEU A 570 16.00 -4.14 0.04
C LEU A 570 14.60 -3.59 -0.18
N PHE A 571 14.33 -3.08 -1.37
CA PHE A 571 13.08 -2.40 -1.69
C PHE A 571 12.17 -3.33 -2.49
N ILE A 572 11.14 -3.88 -1.87
CA ILE A 572 10.16 -4.73 -2.54
C ILE A 572 9.01 -3.83 -2.98
N SER A 573 8.68 -3.85 -4.27
CA SER A 573 7.57 -3.07 -4.82
C SER A 573 7.03 -3.71 -6.10
N HIS A 574 5.75 -3.52 -6.35
CA HIS A 574 5.13 -3.79 -7.66
C HIS A 574 5.07 -2.54 -8.55
N ASP A 575 5.21 -1.34 -7.98
CA ASP A 575 5.33 -0.08 -8.73
C ASP A 575 6.76 0.07 -9.27
N LEU A 576 6.91 -0.23 -10.56
CA LEU A 576 8.19 -0.15 -11.27
C LEU A 576 8.63 1.30 -11.56
N SER A 577 7.72 2.28 -11.55
CA SER A 577 8.08 3.70 -11.70
C SER A 577 8.84 4.19 -10.47
N VAL A 578 8.39 3.80 -9.26
CA VAL A 578 9.14 4.05 -8.02
C VAL A 578 10.46 3.28 -7.99
N VAL A 579 10.45 2.01 -8.44
CA VAL A 579 11.67 1.19 -8.50
C VAL A 579 12.72 1.84 -9.39
N ARG A 580 12.33 2.29 -10.59
CA ARG A 580 13.23 3.00 -11.50
C ARG A 580 13.84 4.23 -10.84
N TYR A 581 13.04 4.98 -10.08
CA TYR A 581 13.49 6.19 -9.42
C TYR A 581 14.47 5.90 -8.27
N ILE A 582 14.20 4.90 -7.42
CA ILE A 582 14.94 4.68 -6.15
C ILE A 582 16.09 3.66 -6.25
N ALA A 583 15.97 2.65 -7.11
CA ALA A 583 16.86 1.51 -7.12
C ALA A 583 18.20 1.80 -7.80
N ASP A 584 19.28 1.24 -7.24
CA ASP A 584 20.58 1.17 -7.93
C ASP A 584 20.67 -0.11 -8.77
N ARG A 585 20.05 -1.18 -8.26
CA ARG A 585 20.02 -2.51 -8.89
C ARG A 585 18.63 -3.11 -8.74
N VAL A 586 18.17 -3.81 -9.76
CA VAL A 586 16.85 -4.44 -9.79
C VAL A 586 17.01 -5.95 -9.94
N VAL A 587 16.23 -6.69 -9.17
CA VAL A 587 16.13 -8.15 -9.18
C VAL A 587 14.69 -8.51 -9.49
N VAL A 588 14.47 -9.11 -10.67
CA VAL A 588 13.16 -9.54 -11.14
C VAL A 588 12.95 -11.00 -10.73
N MET A 589 11.87 -11.27 -10.01
CA MET A 589 11.51 -12.59 -9.50
C MET A 589 10.24 -13.15 -10.15
N TYR A 590 10.27 -14.42 -10.52
CA TYR A 590 9.11 -15.16 -11.01
C TYR A 590 9.12 -16.60 -10.50
N LEU A 591 8.02 -17.07 -9.89
CA LEU A 591 7.86 -18.41 -9.31
C LEU A 591 9.06 -18.91 -8.48
N GLY A 592 9.63 -18.05 -7.63
CA GLY A 592 10.73 -18.41 -6.74
C GLY A 592 12.12 -18.43 -7.41
N TYR A 593 12.25 -17.95 -8.65
CA TYR A 593 13.52 -17.77 -9.35
C TYR A 593 13.81 -16.29 -9.59
N ILE A 594 15.09 -15.92 -9.60
CA ILE A 594 15.54 -14.65 -10.18
C ILE A 594 15.63 -14.85 -11.69
N VAL A 595 14.77 -14.18 -12.45
CA VAL A 595 14.72 -14.31 -13.91
C VAL A 595 15.56 -13.27 -14.63
N GLU A 596 15.76 -12.12 -14.01
CA GLU A 596 16.68 -11.10 -14.51
C GLU A 596 17.20 -10.27 -13.34
N GLN A 597 18.47 -9.86 -13.38
CA GLN A 597 19.00 -8.89 -12.44
C GLN A 597 20.10 -8.04 -13.08
N GLY A 598 20.15 -6.76 -12.75
CA GLY A 598 21.09 -5.80 -13.32
C GLY A 598 20.92 -4.42 -12.70
N THR A 599 21.74 -3.46 -13.12
CA THR A 599 21.49 -2.05 -12.79
C THR A 599 20.13 -1.60 -13.32
N THR A 600 19.58 -0.53 -12.75
CA THR A 600 18.30 0.00 -13.20
C THR A 600 18.30 0.31 -14.69
N ASP A 601 19.34 0.95 -15.23
CA ASP A 601 19.41 1.27 -16.66
C ASP A 601 19.45 0.02 -17.55
N GLN A 602 20.18 -1.01 -17.13
CA GLN A 602 20.26 -2.29 -17.84
C GLN A 602 18.91 -3.01 -17.92
N ILE A 603 18.09 -2.93 -16.87
CA ILE A 603 16.78 -3.58 -16.84
C ILE A 603 15.75 -2.82 -17.67
N PHE A 604 15.82 -1.48 -17.69
CA PHE A 604 14.84 -0.64 -18.40
C PHE A 604 15.22 -0.35 -19.87
N VAL A 605 16.49 -0.51 -20.28
CA VAL A 605 16.98 -0.12 -21.62
C VAL A 605 18.04 -1.08 -22.20
N PRO A 606 17.67 -2.13 -22.96
CA PRO A 606 16.39 -2.84 -23.02
C PRO A 606 16.32 -4.04 -22.03
N PRO A 607 15.11 -4.51 -21.65
CA PRO A 607 14.96 -5.74 -20.89
C PRO A 607 15.28 -6.97 -21.77
N TYR A 608 16.07 -7.92 -21.26
CA TYR A 608 16.45 -9.12 -22.02
C TYR A 608 15.67 -10.37 -21.63
N HIS A 609 14.90 -10.36 -20.54
CA HIS A 609 14.00 -11.46 -20.22
C HIS A 609 12.55 -11.11 -20.66
N PRO A 610 11.84 -11.99 -21.40
CA PRO A 610 10.47 -11.74 -21.87
C PRO A 610 9.46 -11.37 -20.78
N TYR A 611 9.61 -11.93 -19.58
CA TYR A 611 8.80 -11.54 -18.42
C TYR A 611 9.05 -10.10 -17.98
N THR A 612 10.32 -9.66 -17.94
CA THR A 612 10.68 -8.28 -17.60
C THR A 612 10.14 -7.32 -18.66
N GLU A 613 10.23 -7.68 -19.93
CA GLU A 613 9.63 -6.92 -21.03
C GLU A 613 8.12 -6.70 -20.81
N ALA A 614 7.40 -7.77 -20.49
CA ALA A 614 5.97 -7.70 -20.21
C ALA A 614 5.63 -6.88 -18.94
N LEU A 615 6.41 -7.05 -17.87
CA LEU A 615 6.26 -6.25 -16.64
C LEU A 615 6.42 -4.75 -16.93
N LEU A 616 7.45 -4.36 -17.68
CA LEU A 616 7.70 -2.97 -18.04
C LEU A 616 6.61 -2.39 -18.95
N SER A 617 6.02 -3.21 -19.82
CA SER A 617 4.95 -2.79 -20.74
C SER A 617 3.63 -2.49 -20.02
N ALA A 618 3.42 -3.12 -18.86
CA ALA A 618 2.24 -2.95 -18.04
C ALA A 618 2.29 -1.72 -17.12
N ILE A 619 3.42 -1.01 -17.06
CA ILE A 619 3.57 0.17 -16.20
C ILE A 619 2.67 1.30 -16.74
N PRO A 620 1.79 1.88 -15.92
CA PRO A 620 1.09 3.10 -16.27
C PRO A 620 2.03 4.30 -16.14
N ILE A 621 2.11 5.13 -17.19
CA ILE A 621 3.04 6.27 -17.24
C ILE A 621 2.23 7.55 -17.43
N ALA A 622 2.34 8.48 -16.48
CA ALA A 622 1.62 9.76 -16.48
C ALA A 622 2.34 10.83 -17.33
N ASP A 623 2.67 10.49 -18.58
CA ASP A 623 3.41 11.34 -19.50
C ASP A 623 2.87 11.15 -20.93
N THR A 624 2.41 12.23 -21.55
CA THR A 624 1.83 12.23 -22.90
C THR A 624 2.87 12.02 -24.00
N SER A 625 4.16 12.28 -23.72
CA SER A 625 5.28 12.10 -24.67
C SER A 625 5.79 10.66 -24.75
N VAL A 626 5.37 9.79 -23.83
CA VAL A 626 5.89 8.43 -23.72
C VAL A 626 5.08 7.46 -24.56
N VAL A 627 5.76 6.80 -25.50
CA VAL A 627 5.21 5.71 -26.31
C VAL A 627 5.72 4.39 -25.74
N LYS A 628 4.79 3.57 -25.25
CA LYS A 628 5.09 2.24 -24.72
C LYS A 628 4.60 1.12 -25.64
N LYS A 629 5.36 0.04 -25.73
CA LYS A 629 4.85 -1.22 -26.29
C LYS A 629 3.77 -1.77 -25.34
N HIS A 630 2.70 -2.30 -25.90
CA HIS A 630 1.63 -2.92 -25.12
C HIS A 630 1.72 -4.44 -25.23
N ILE A 631 2.08 -5.11 -24.13
CA ILE A 631 2.19 -6.58 -24.08
C ILE A 631 1.26 -7.08 -22.98
N VAL A 632 0.22 -7.80 -23.37
CA VAL A 632 -0.74 -8.39 -22.43
C VAL A 632 -0.36 -9.84 -22.23
N LEU A 633 -0.01 -10.19 -20.99
CA LEU A 633 0.22 -11.59 -20.64
C LEU A 633 -1.12 -12.32 -20.55
N GLU A 634 -1.28 -13.37 -21.36
CA GLU A 634 -2.43 -14.26 -21.28
C GLU A 634 -2.20 -15.38 -20.25
N GLY A 635 -3.29 -15.80 -19.60
CA GLY A 635 -3.27 -16.86 -18.59
C GLY A 635 -2.79 -16.43 -17.20
N ASP A 636 -3.21 -17.19 -16.19
CA ASP A 636 -2.84 -16.96 -14.79
C ASP A 636 -1.41 -17.45 -14.49
N ILE A 637 -0.85 -16.90 -13.42
CA ILE A 637 0.42 -17.36 -12.85
C ILE A 637 0.27 -18.84 -12.46
N PRO A 638 1.16 -19.74 -12.91
CA PRO A 638 1.15 -21.12 -12.49
C PRO A 638 1.25 -21.27 -10.97
N SER A 639 0.64 -22.31 -10.42
CA SER A 639 0.71 -22.56 -8.98
C SER A 639 2.13 -22.97 -8.56
N ALA A 640 2.66 -22.35 -7.49
CA ALA A 640 3.91 -22.77 -6.87
C ALA A 640 3.87 -24.20 -6.27
N MET A 641 2.69 -24.82 -6.18
CA MET A 641 2.53 -26.24 -5.84
C MET A 641 2.79 -27.17 -7.02
N ASN A 642 2.58 -26.70 -8.24
CA ASN A 642 2.78 -27.46 -9.47
C ASN A 642 3.46 -26.56 -10.52
N PRO A 643 4.71 -26.14 -10.28
CA PRO A 643 5.42 -25.27 -11.21
C PRO A 643 5.72 -26.01 -12.52
N PRO A 644 5.87 -25.30 -13.65
CA PRO A 644 6.33 -25.89 -14.89
C PRO A 644 7.66 -26.65 -14.72
N THR A 645 7.82 -27.76 -15.43
CA THR A 645 9.01 -28.64 -15.34
C THR A 645 10.29 -28.00 -15.87
N GLY A 646 10.19 -27.17 -16.91
CA GLY A 646 11.31 -26.47 -17.53
C GLY A 646 11.45 -25.02 -17.08
N CYS A 647 11.52 -24.09 -18.03
CA CYS A 647 11.51 -22.66 -17.76
C CYS A 647 10.25 -22.26 -16.98
N PRO A 648 10.37 -21.57 -15.83
CA PRO A 648 9.22 -21.19 -15.01
C PRO A 648 8.18 -20.35 -15.77
N PHE A 649 8.62 -19.52 -16.71
CA PHE A 649 7.77 -18.59 -17.47
C PHE A 649 7.20 -19.18 -18.77
N GLN A 650 7.51 -20.43 -19.12
CA GLN A 650 7.20 -20.99 -20.45
C GLN A 650 5.72 -20.96 -20.84
N THR A 651 4.80 -21.06 -19.88
CA THR A 651 3.35 -21.06 -20.16
C THR A 651 2.81 -19.71 -20.60
N ARG A 652 3.54 -18.62 -20.37
CA ARG A 652 3.13 -17.23 -20.66
C ARG A 652 4.13 -16.49 -21.56
N CYS A 653 5.16 -17.19 -22.04
CA CYS A 653 6.25 -16.60 -22.81
C CYS A 653 5.90 -16.51 -24.31
N GLY A 654 5.72 -15.29 -24.82
CA GLY A 654 5.49 -15.05 -26.26
C GLY A 654 6.69 -15.40 -27.16
N TYR A 655 7.89 -15.51 -26.58
CA TYR A 655 9.12 -15.84 -27.29
C TYR A 655 9.45 -17.34 -27.28
N LYS A 656 8.65 -18.17 -26.61
CA LYS A 656 8.90 -19.61 -26.47
C LYS A 656 9.15 -20.31 -27.81
N ARG A 657 8.43 -19.93 -28.86
CA ARG A 657 8.55 -20.47 -30.23
C ARG A 657 9.92 -20.26 -30.88
N LEU A 658 10.73 -19.35 -30.35
CA LEU A 658 12.08 -19.04 -30.86
C LEU A 658 13.17 -19.86 -30.17
N VAL A 659 12.81 -20.64 -29.14
CA VAL A 659 13.74 -21.53 -28.43
C VAL A 659 13.65 -22.93 -29.05
N PRO A 660 14.77 -23.51 -29.52
CA PRO A 660 14.76 -24.83 -30.15
C PRO A 660 14.52 -25.96 -29.13
N ASP A 661 14.22 -27.15 -29.65
CA ASP A 661 14.21 -28.44 -28.93
C ASP A 661 13.29 -28.54 -27.71
N ASN A 662 12.24 -27.69 -27.62
CA ASN A 662 11.34 -27.63 -26.47
C ASN A 662 12.10 -27.50 -25.13
N LEU A 663 13.24 -26.80 -25.13
CA LEU A 663 14.07 -26.61 -23.94
C LEU A 663 13.29 -25.87 -22.85
N CYS A 664 12.43 -24.92 -23.23
CA CYS A 664 11.56 -24.19 -22.30
C CYS A 664 10.61 -25.10 -21.53
N GLU A 665 10.12 -26.20 -22.09
CA GLU A 665 9.22 -27.14 -21.41
C GLU A 665 9.96 -28.16 -20.56
N THR A 666 11.16 -28.52 -20.98
CA THR A 666 11.86 -29.71 -20.45
C THR A 666 12.95 -29.38 -19.44
N LYS A 667 13.60 -28.21 -19.53
CA LYS A 667 14.76 -27.85 -18.69
C LYS A 667 14.71 -26.40 -18.21
N VAL A 668 15.12 -26.20 -16.96
CA VAL A 668 15.31 -24.85 -16.40
C VAL A 668 16.50 -24.18 -17.12
N PRO A 669 16.36 -22.95 -17.61
CA PRO A 669 17.45 -22.23 -18.26
C PRO A 669 18.62 -21.96 -17.30
N PRO A 670 19.88 -22.00 -17.77
CA PRO A 670 21.02 -21.53 -16.99
C PRO A 670 20.99 -20.01 -16.85
N VAL A 671 21.66 -19.49 -15.83
CA VAL A 671 21.88 -18.04 -15.69
C VAL A 671 22.89 -17.60 -16.75
N LYS A 672 22.46 -16.77 -17.70
CA LYS A 672 23.30 -16.14 -18.71
C LYS A 672 23.82 -14.80 -18.19
N ASN A 673 25.13 -14.57 -18.27
CA ASN A 673 25.75 -13.28 -17.96
C ASN A 673 25.83 -12.44 -19.25
N LEU A 674 25.12 -11.31 -19.27
CA LEU A 674 25.04 -10.38 -20.39
C LEU A 674 26.11 -9.27 -20.32
N GLY A 675 27.00 -9.34 -19.33
CA GLY A 675 28.07 -8.37 -19.09
C GLY A 675 27.74 -7.36 -17.99
N ASN A 676 28.77 -6.78 -17.37
CA ASN A 676 28.65 -5.73 -16.33
C ASN A 676 27.69 -6.09 -15.18
N GLY A 677 27.62 -7.37 -14.81
CA GLY A 677 26.76 -7.86 -13.74
C GLY A 677 25.28 -8.04 -14.09
N HIS A 678 24.89 -7.85 -15.35
CA HIS A 678 23.55 -8.15 -15.85
C HIS A 678 23.40 -9.64 -16.11
N MET A 679 22.40 -10.26 -15.51
CA MET A 679 22.12 -11.68 -15.61
C MET A 679 20.67 -11.91 -16.04
N SER A 680 20.45 -12.93 -16.87
CA SER A 680 19.12 -13.35 -17.33
C SER A 680 18.99 -14.88 -17.31
N LEU A 681 17.86 -15.39 -16.82
CA LEU A 681 17.53 -16.82 -16.76
C LEU A 681 16.69 -17.20 -17.99
N CYS A 682 17.28 -17.18 -19.18
CA CYS A 682 16.55 -17.39 -20.44
C CYS A 682 17.34 -18.24 -21.44
N TRP A 683 16.61 -19.05 -22.22
CA TRP A 683 17.17 -19.85 -23.33
C TRP A 683 17.35 -19.07 -24.64
N LEU A 684 16.88 -17.82 -24.72
CA LEU A 684 17.02 -17.02 -25.94
C LEU A 684 18.49 -16.88 -26.35
N SER A 685 18.77 -17.05 -27.64
CA SER A 685 20.11 -16.85 -28.21
C SER A 685 20.51 -15.38 -28.18
N ASP A 686 21.81 -15.11 -28.23
CA ASP A 686 22.33 -13.74 -28.22
C ASP A 686 21.85 -12.95 -29.45
N ASP A 687 21.62 -13.61 -30.58
CA ASP A 687 21.03 -13.00 -31.78
C ASP A 687 19.61 -12.49 -31.53
N VAL A 688 18.77 -13.26 -30.83
CA VAL A 688 17.41 -12.82 -30.50
C VAL A 688 17.46 -11.68 -29.47
N LEU A 689 18.32 -11.80 -28.45
CA LEU A 689 18.51 -10.73 -27.46
C LEU A 689 18.95 -9.41 -28.11
N ALA A 690 19.79 -9.46 -29.14
CA ALA A 690 20.25 -8.29 -29.88
C ALA A 690 19.14 -7.58 -30.67
N THR A 691 18.01 -8.26 -30.94
CA THR A 691 16.82 -7.66 -31.58
C THR A 691 15.84 -7.04 -30.60
N MET A 692 15.98 -7.28 -29.30
CA MET A 692 15.09 -6.71 -28.29
C MET A 692 15.32 -5.20 -28.18
N GLU A 693 14.22 -4.46 -28.13
CA GLU A 693 14.24 -3.00 -28.07
C GLU A 693 13.67 -2.51 -26.73
N PRO A 694 13.96 -1.26 -26.32
CA PRO A 694 13.32 -0.66 -25.17
C PRO A 694 11.79 -0.67 -25.30
N VAL A 695 11.13 -1.05 -24.20
CA VAL A 695 9.67 -1.09 -24.09
C VAL A 695 9.08 0.31 -24.04
N ILE A 696 9.80 1.22 -23.37
CA ILE A 696 9.43 2.63 -23.17
C ILE A 696 10.31 3.47 -24.09
N LYS A 697 9.69 4.24 -24.99
CA LYS A 697 10.35 5.19 -25.89
C LYS A 697 9.73 6.57 -25.68
N PHE A 698 10.51 7.62 -25.93
CA PHE A 698 10.01 8.99 -25.94
C PHE A 698 9.74 9.42 -27.38
N ASP A 699 8.59 10.03 -27.63
CA ASP A 699 8.33 10.70 -28.89
C ASP A 699 9.10 12.03 -28.92
N LYS A 700 10.17 12.06 -29.71
CA LYS A 700 11.03 13.24 -29.86
C LYS A 700 10.29 14.44 -30.45
N GLN A 701 9.17 14.25 -31.16
CA GLN A 701 8.38 15.36 -31.73
C GLN A 701 7.48 16.05 -30.69
N HIS A 702 7.17 15.37 -29.58
CA HIS A 702 6.41 15.95 -28.45
C HIS A 702 7.32 16.55 -27.37
N ALA A 703 8.53 16.00 -27.18
CA ALA A 703 9.49 16.48 -26.20
C ALA A 703 9.96 17.94 -26.43
N ASP A 704 9.89 18.43 -27.68
CA ASP A 704 10.19 19.83 -28.02
C ASP A 704 9.10 20.82 -27.52
N HIS A 705 7.95 20.31 -27.05
CA HIS A 705 6.80 21.07 -26.54
C HIS A 705 6.48 20.77 -25.05
N GLU A 706 7.44 20.29 -24.26
CA GLU A 706 7.24 20.18 -22.80
C GLU A 706 6.97 21.57 -22.19
N GLY A 707 5.72 21.81 -21.77
CA GLY A 707 5.37 22.90 -20.85
C GLY A 707 5.50 24.33 -21.39
N VAL A 708 5.70 24.53 -22.69
CA VAL A 708 5.82 25.87 -23.29
C VAL A 708 4.45 26.28 -23.88
N PRO A 709 3.73 27.24 -23.28
CA PRO A 709 2.71 27.98 -24.01
C PRO A 709 3.38 28.65 -25.21
N ASP A 710 2.76 28.61 -26.40
CA ASP A 710 3.26 29.33 -27.61
C ASP A 710 3.46 30.85 -27.36
N ASP A 711 2.93 31.35 -26.25
CA ASP A 711 2.95 32.71 -25.73
C ASP A 711 4.02 32.98 -24.63
N ALA A 712 4.89 32.01 -24.29
CA ALA A 712 5.99 32.20 -23.34
C ALA A 712 7.34 32.58 -24.04
N PRO A 713 8.15 33.48 -23.45
CA PRO A 713 9.41 33.91 -24.06
C PRO A 713 10.39 32.73 -24.21
N HIS A 714 10.79 32.43 -25.45
CA HIS A 714 11.65 31.30 -25.81
C HIS A 714 12.98 31.29 -25.05
N GLY A 715 13.15 30.34 -24.14
CA GLY A 715 14.40 29.96 -23.50
C GLY A 715 14.78 28.53 -23.87
N ALA A 716 16.06 28.28 -24.12
CA ALA A 716 16.59 27.02 -24.65
C ALA A 716 16.20 25.78 -23.81
N GLY A 717 15.58 24.80 -24.46
CA GLY A 717 15.21 23.52 -23.87
C GLY A 717 16.43 22.69 -23.40
N PRO A 718 16.26 21.82 -22.38
CA PRO A 718 17.36 21.02 -21.86
C PRO A 718 17.64 19.81 -22.78
N GLY A 719 18.76 19.86 -23.51
CA GLY A 719 19.25 18.74 -24.31
C GLY A 719 19.59 17.50 -23.47
N PHE A 720 19.09 16.34 -23.87
CA PHE A 720 19.47 15.04 -23.32
C PHE A 720 20.81 14.58 -23.92
N ALA A 721 21.84 14.43 -23.08
CA ALA A 721 23.10 13.79 -23.44
C ALA A 721 23.35 12.59 -22.51
N GLY A 722 23.12 11.38 -23.03
CA GLY A 722 23.58 10.13 -22.44
C GLY A 722 23.80 9.10 -23.55
N GLN A 723 25.01 8.54 -23.65
CA GLN A 723 25.32 7.49 -24.61
C GLN A 723 24.58 6.18 -24.23
N PRO A 724 23.94 5.48 -25.18
CA PRO A 724 23.34 4.18 -24.90
C PRO A 724 24.43 3.16 -24.51
N PRO A 725 24.15 2.24 -23.56
CA PRO A 725 25.09 1.20 -23.19
C PRO A 725 25.44 0.30 -24.38
N SER A 726 26.69 -0.14 -24.44
CA SER A 726 27.19 -1.05 -25.48
C SER A 726 26.40 -2.37 -25.47
N ARG A 727 25.86 -2.76 -26.63
CA ARG A 727 25.17 -4.05 -26.81
C ARG A 727 26.11 -5.21 -26.46
N PRO A 728 25.60 -6.33 -25.92
CA PRO A 728 26.43 -7.49 -25.64
C PRO A 728 27.00 -8.04 -26.96
N HIS A 729 28.30 -7.83 -27.17
CA HIS A 729 29.08 -8.56 -28.16
C HIS A 729 29.70 -9.76 -27.47
N GLY A 730 29.15 -10.96 -27.71
CA GLY A 730 29.78 -12.20 -27.31
C GLY A 730 31.10 -12.37 -28.08
N LYS A 731 32.24 -12.31 -27.39
CA LYS A 731 33.49 -12.84 -27.94
C LYS A 731 33.41 -14.36 -27.86
N THR A 732 33.17 -15.01 -28.99
CA THR A 732 33.44 -16.44 -29.15
C THR A 732 34.93 -16.66 -28.97
N ALA A 733 35.28 -17.48 -27.97
CA ALA A 733 36.62 -17.99 -27.80
C ALA A 733 36.88 -19.05 -28.89
N SER A 734 37.91 -18.83 -29.70
CA SER A 734 38.60 -19.88 -30.45
C SER A 734 40.09 -19.75 -30.16
N ALA A 735 40.68 -20.86 -29.74
CA ALA A 735 42.08 -20.98 -29.35
C ALA A 735 43.04 -21.07 -30.54
N GLU A 736 44.32 -20.83 -30.23
CA GLU A 736 45.55 -21.14 -30.99
C GLU A 736 46.00 -20.16 -32.09
N ALA A 737 46.98 -19.31 -31.76
CA ALA A 737 48.32 -19.35 -32.35
C ALA A 737 49.24 -18.35 -31.62
N SER A 738 50.39 -18.86 -31.18
CA SER A 738 51.46 -18.14 -30.51
C SER A 738 52.40 -17.44 -31.51
N ALA A 739 52.90 -16.27 -31.07
CA ALA A 739 54.25 -15.73 -31.26
C ALA A 739 54.45 -14.44 -32.10
N VAL A 740 55.20 -13.54 -31.44
CA VAL A 740 56.11 -12.47 -31.92
C VAL A 740 55.54 -11.13 -32.37
N GLY A 741 56.06 -10.04 -31.76
CA GLY A 741 56.06 -8.68 -32.30
C GLY A 741 56.23 -7.61 -31.22
N GLU A 742 57.48 -7.24 -30.92
CA GLU A 742 57.88 -6.02 -30.19
C GLU A 742 57.63 -4.76 -31.04
N ASP A 743 57.44 -3.63 -30.35
CA ASP A 743 57.87 -2.24 -30.67
C ASP A 743 56.98 -1.26 -29.87
N ALA A 744 57.51 -0.56 -28.87
CA ALA A 744 58.07 0.81 -28.92
C ALA A 744 56.95 1.88 -29.04
N GLU A 745 56.96 3.08 -28.45
CA GLU A 745 57.69 3.82 -27.41
C GLU A 745 56.96 5.22 -27.38
N GLU A 746 57.21 6.06 -26.37
CA GLU A 746 56.88 7.51 -26.32
C GLU A 746 55.39 7.93 -26.14
N THR A 747 55.01 8.88 -25.28
CA THR A 747 55.75 9.98 -24.62
C THR A 747 55.08 10.41 -23.31
N GLU A 748 55.92 10.95 -22.42
CA GLU A 748 55.67 11.41 -21.06
C GLU A 748 55.50 12.95 -21.00
N ALA A 749 55.07 13.44 -19.82
CA ALA A 749 55.26 14.77 -19.22
C ALA A 749 54.20 15.88 -19.45
N VAL A 750 53.60 16.36 -18.34
CA VAL A 750 54.06 17.56 -17.61
C VAL A 750 53.68 17.44 -16.12
N SER A 751 54.59 17.87 -15.25
CA SER A 751 54.60 17.69 -13.80
C SER A 751 54.46 19.02 -13.01
N LYS A 752 53.91 18.88 -11.80
CA LYS A 752 54.26 19.52 -10.49
C LYS A 752 54.72 20.98 -10.40
N ALA A 753 54.11 21.67 -9.43
CA ALA A 753 54.74 22.48 -8.35
C ALA A 753 53.60 23.13 -7.52
N ARG A 754 53.60 23.32 -6.20
CA ARG A 754 54.62 23.36 -5.14
C ARG A 754 53.91 23.24 -3.77
N ARG A 755 54.62 22.71 -2.77
CA ARG A 755 54.33 22.84 -1.33
C ARG A 755 55.54 23.50 -0.63
N HIS A 756 55.24 24.19 0.47
CA HIS A 756 56.07 24.72 1.57
C HIS A 756 56.21 26.24 1.62
N GLU A 757 55.72 26.87 2.70
CA GLU A 757 56.50 27.16 3.92
C GLU A 757 55.59 27.63 5.08
N VAL A 758 56.15 27.64 6.28
CA VAL A 758 55.56 27.69 7.64
C VAL A 758 56.16 28.88 8.40
N ARG A 759 55.48 29.30 9.49
CA ARG A 759 55.90 30.16 10.63
C ARG A 759 55.65 31.65 10.43
N ASP A 760 55.36 32.46 11.45
CA ASP A 760 55.01 32.37 12.89
C ASP A 760 54.57 33.81 13.23
N GLU A 761 53.57 34.03 14.09
CA GLU A 761 53.54 35.19 15.01
C GLU A 761 52.41 35.06 16.05
N VAL A 762 52.78 35.26 17.32
CA VAL A 762 51.94 35.18 18.52
C VAL A 762 52.19 36.43 19.38
N SER A 763 51.14 36.88 20.08
CA SER A 763 51.07 37.84 21.21
C SER A 763 51.11 39.34 20.84
N GLU A 764 50.38 40.27 21.46
CA GLU A 764 50.03 40.46 22.89
C GLU A 764 48.76 41.35 23.13
N THR A 765 48.03 41.00 24.20
CA THR A 765 47.41 41.83 25.29
C THR A 765 46.45 43.02 25.06
N GLY A 766 45.40 43.09 25.91
CA GLY A 766 44.79 44.36 26.37
C GLY A 766 43.27 44.38 26.67
N ARG A 767 42.89 44.25 27.96
CA ARG A 767 41.52 44.35 28.56
C ARG A 767 41.10 45.83 28.85
N PRO A 768 40.05 46.18 29.66
CA PRO A 768 38.60 45.88 29.71
C PRO A 768 37.71 47.14 30.06
N ALA A 769 36.37 46.98 30.22
CA ALA A 769 35.47 47.80 31.09
C ALA A 769 34.06 47.14 31.15
N THR A 770 33.56 46.56 32.27
CA THR A 770 32.81 47.15 33.45
C THR A 770 31.46 47.77 33.07
N ASP A 771 30.33 47.66 33.76
CA ASP A 771 29.89 47.04 35.03
C ASP A 771 28.34 47.17 35.08
N ALA A 772 27.66 46.33 35.89
CA ALA A 772 26.69 46.78 36.91
C ALA A 772 25.73 45.65 37.37
N ASN A 773 25.96 45.20 38.60
CA ASN A 773 25.03 44.47 39.48
C ASN A 773 23.86 45.34 39.94
N ALA A 774 22.71 44.72 40.26
CA ALA A 774 21.98 45.00 41.51
C ALA A 774 20.96 43.90 41.85
N THR A 775 21.21 43.28 43.00
CA THR A 775 20.39 42.36 43.80
C THR A 775 19.33 43.09 44.62
N SER A 776 18.18 42.45 44.91
CA SER A 776 17.69 42.19 46.29
C SER A 776 16.25 41.63 46.34
N ALA A 777 16.08 40.54 47.11
CA ALA A 777 14.84 39.93 47.61
C ALA A 777 14.18 40.80 48.74
N PRO A 778 13.28 40.32 49.63
CA PRO A 778 12.33 39.19 49.63
C PRO A 778 10.89 39.63 50.07
N PHE A 779 9.85 38.80 49.89
CA PHE A 779 8.64 38.87 50.74
C PHE A 779 7.91 37.52 50.82
N THR A 780 7.68 37.06 52.04
CA THR A 780 6.77 35.98 52.46
C THR A 780 5.93 36.53 53.65
N PRO A 781 5.00 35.78 54.25
CA PRO A 781 3.72 35.31 53.72
C PRO A 781 2.56 35.62 54.71
N ARG A 782 1.29 35.34 54.37
CA ARG A 782 0.14 34.97 55.26
C ARG A 782 -1.20 35.14 54.52
N THR A 783 -2.28 34.37 54.67
CA THR A 783 -2.64 33.01 55.18
C THR A 783 -4.18 32.87 55.03
N LEU A 784 -4.66 31.62 55.15
CA LEU A 784 -6.05 31.14 55.39
C LEU A 784 -6.85 30.77 54.12
N GLY A 785 -7.42 29.56 54.00
CA GLY A 785 -7.48 28.40 54.91
C GLY A 785 -8.32 27.26 54.33
N ASP A 786 -7.99 26.04 54.76
CA ASP A 786 -8.71 24.74 54.85
C ASP A 786 -9.77 24.30 53.80
N GLY A 787 -9.79 23.05 53.32
CA GLY A 787 -8.99 21.90 53.71
C GLY A 787 -9.37 20.57 53.05
N ARG A 788 -8.68 19.52 53.55
CA ARG A 788 -8.79 18.06 53.37
C ARG A 788 -8.11 17.42 52.15
N GLN A 789 -6.90 16.95 52.45
CA GLN A 789 -6.15 15.89 51.79
C GLN A 789 -6.88 14.54 51.84
N ALA A 790 -6.67 13.72 50.79
CA ALA A 790 -6.65 12.27 50.89
C ALA A 790 -5.39 11.76 50.15
N GLU A 791 -4.61 10.94 50.84
CA GLU A 791 -3.32 10.38 50.44
C GLU A 791 -3.44 9.49 49.18
N SER A 792 -2.59 9.71 48.17
CA SER A 792 -2.43 8.79 47.05
C SER A 792 -1.30 7.80 47.35
N ALA A 793 -1.67 6.58 47.71
CA ALA A 793 -0.73 5.46 47.85
C ALA A 793 -0.08 5.11 46.50
N TYR A 794 1.24 4.96 46.51
CA TYR A 794 2.05 4.37 45.45
C TYR A 794 1.52 2.99 45.04
N VAL A 795 1.22 2.80 43.74
CA VAL A 795 0.92 1.48 43.15
C VAL A 795 2.08 1.08 42.26
N ALA A 796 2.78 0.01 42.64
CA ALA A 796 3.84 -0.61 41.84
C ALA A 796 3.28 -1.21 40.53
N PRO A 797 4.08 -1.28 39.44
CA PRO A 797 3.59 -1.75 38.13
C PRO A 797 3.19 -3.23 38.15
N LEU A 798 2.02 -3.51 37.58
CA LEU A 798 1.48 -4.86 37.36
C LEU A 798 2.29 -5.62 36.29
N ALA A 799 2.70 -6.84 36.62
CA ALA A 799 3.32 -7.79 35.71
C ALA A 799 2.32 -8.32 34.64
N PRO A 800 2.79 -8.65 33.42
CA PRO A 800 1.93 -9.11 32.32
C PRO A 800 1.28 -10.48 32.59
N PRO A 801 0.24 -10.87 31.81
CA PRO A 801 -0.36 -12.21 31.93
C PRO A 801 0.61 -13.27 31.36
N ALA A 802 0.82 -14.35 32.11
CA ALA A 802 1.58 -15.49 31.65
C ALA A 802 0.83 -16.19 30.49
N ARG A 803 1.53 -16.46 29.39
CA ARG A 803 1.12 -17.46 28.39
C ARG A 803 1.52 -18.84 28.90
N LEU A 804 0.72 -19.84 28.53
CA LEU A 804 0.92 -21.28 28.74
C LEU A 804 2.40 -21.67 28.67
N ALA A 805 2.95 -22.05 29.81
CA ALA A 805 4.24 -22.71 29.95
C ALA A 805 3.98 -24.09 30.56
N ASP A 806 4.86 -25.00 30.19
CA ASP A 806 4.82 -26.45 30.38
C ASP A 806 4.28 -26.97 31.71
N ALA A 807 3.64 -28.13 31.58
CA ALA A 807 3.24 -29.00 32.67
C ALA A 807 4.46 -29.51 33.45
N SER A 808 4.98 -28.73 34.39
CA SER A 808 5.67 -29.21 35.59
C SER A 808 6.00 -28.05 36.50
N ALA A 809 5.57 -28.12 37.77
CA ALA A 809 5.88 -27.23 38.90
C ALA A 809 4.83 -26.17 39.27
N THR A 810 3.71 -26.63 39.87
CA THR A 810 3.13 -26.07 41.12
C THR A 810 2.06 -27.05 41.61
N ASP A 811 2.50 -28.13 42.25
CA ASP A 811 1.62 -29.20 42.74
C ASP A 811 1.66 -29.28 44.28
N LYS A 812 1.34 -28.17 44.96
CA LYS A 812 1.41 -28.13 46.43
C LYS A 812 0.15 -27.69 47.15
N ASN A 813 -0.99 -27.51 46.48
CA ASN A 813 -2.30 -27.30 47.15
C ASN A 813 -3.52 -27.55 46.22
N ARG A 814 -3.48 -28.61 45.40
CA ARG A 814 -4.59 -28.99 44.50
C ARG A 814 -5.53 -29.98 45.21
N PRO A 815 -6.87 -29.77 45.26
CA PRO A 815 -7.80 -30.83 45.64
C PRO A 815 -7.71 -31.98 44.63
N THR A 816 -7.48 -33.20 45.13
CA THR A 816 -7.19 -34.40 44.33
C THR A 816 -8.33 -34.79 43.38
N GLY A 817 -8.00 -34.94 42.10
CA GLY A 817 -8.62 -35.86 41.12
C GLY A 817 -10.14 -35.82 40.99
N ILE A 818 -10.68 -34.92 40.17
CA ILE A 818 -12.07 -35.02 39.70
C ILE A 818 -12.04 -35.44 38.23
N ALA A 819 -12.43 -36.69 37.97
CA ALA A 819 -12.65 -37.16 36.60
C ALA A 819 -13.79 -36.34 35.97
N ARG A 820 -13.62 -35.92 34.71
CA ARG A 820 -14.64 -35.15 33.99
C ARG A 820 -15.96 -35.95 33.97
N PRO A 821 -17.07 -35.41 34.50
CA PRO A 821 -18.34 -36.11 34.51
C PRO A 821 -18.86 -36.31 33.07
N ILE A 822 -19.61 -37.39 32.85
CA ILE A 822 -20.15 -37.77 31.53
C ILE A 822 -21.01 -36.65 30.92
N LYS A 823 -21.64 -35.82 31.77
CA LYS A 823 -22.42 -34.66 31.35
C LYS A 823 -22.10 -33.47 32.27
N PRO A 824 -21.23 -32.53 31.83
CA PRO A 824 -20.94 -31.32 32.61
C PRO A 824 -22.12 -30.33 32.54
N ASP A 825 -22.25 -29.50 33.57
CA ASP A 825 -23.20 -28.39 33.58
C ASP A 825 -22.70 -27.23 32.71
N ASN A 826 -23.62 -26.42 32.20
CA ASN A 826 -23.30 -25.22 31.42
C ASN A 826 -22.98 -24.05 32.36
N LEU A 827 -21.75 -24.00 32.88
CA LEU A 827 -21.36 -23.02 33.92
C LEU A 827 -21.56 -21.55 33.50
N LYS A 828 -21.74 -21.26 32.19
CA LYS A 828 -22.12 -19.94 31.68
C LYS A 828 -23.46 -19.40 32.22
N LEU A 829 -24.36 -20.26 32.70
CA LEU A 829 -25.61 -19.83 33.34
C LEU A 829 -25.38 -19.05 34.65
N ILE A 830 -24.18 -19.17 35.25
CA ILE A 830 -23.76 -18.32 36.37
C ILE A 830 -23.32 -16.98 35.81
N SER A 831 -23.98 -15.91 36.26
CA SER A 831 -23.63 -14.56 35.81
C SER A 831 -22.19 -14.21 36.21
N GLY A 832 -21.39 -13.81 35.21
CA GLY A 832 -19.96 -13.55 35.33
C GLY A 832 -19.06 -14.64 34.75
N VAL A 833 -19.60 -15.82 34.41
CA VAL A 833 -18.87 -16.90 33.74
C VAL A 833 -19.06 -16.79 32.22
N GLY A 834 -18.04 -16.27 31.52
CA GLY A 834 -18.00 -16.30 30.05
C GLY A 834 -17.31 -17.56 29.49
N PRO A 835 -17.31 -17.77 28.17
CA PRO A 835 -16.74 -18.98 27.53
C PRO A 835 -15.27 -19.24 27.90
N LYS A 836 -14.47 -18.18 28.02
CA LYS A 836 -13.06 -18.28 28.40
C LYS A 836 -12.90 -18.71 29.87
N THR A 837 -13.76 -18.20 30.75
CA THR A 837 -13.74 -18.53 32.18
C THR A 837 -14.23 -19.95 32.42
N GLU A 838 -15.29 -20.37 31.71
CA GLU A 838 -15.77 -21.76 31.73
C GLU A 838 -14.67 -22.74 31.28
N GLY A 839 -13.91 -22.41 30.23
CA GLY A 839 -12.75 -23.20 29.80
C GLY A 839 -11.71 -23.38 30.90
N ILE A 840 -11.33 -22.30 31.58
CA ILE A 840 -10.36 -22.36 32.68
C ILE A 840 -10.89 -23.17 33.87
N LEU A 841 -12.17 -23.01 34.23
CA LEU A 841 -12.79 -23.78 35.32
C LEU A 841 -12.82 -25.27 34.99
N ASN A 842 -13.15 -25.63 33.75
CA ASN A 842 -13.12 -27.01 33.26
C ASN A 842 -11.69 -27.60 33.31
N ASP A 843 -10.68 -26.83 32.90
CA ASP A 843 -9.26 -27.25 32.98
C ASP A 843 -8.80 -27.47 34.43
N LEU A 844 -9.42 -26.74 35.37
CA LEU A 844 -9.22 -26.90 36.82
C LEU A 844 -10.04 -28.04 37.44
N GLY A 845 -10.88 -28.73 36.66
CA GLY A 845 -11.69 -29.87 37.11
C GLY A 845 -13.06 -29.50 37.70
N ILE A 846 -13.52 -28.25 37.50
CA ILE A 846 -14.83 -27.78 37.93
C ILE A 846 -15.77 -27.84 36.73
N PHE A 847 -16.73 -28.76 36.79
CA PHE A 847 -17.62 -29.10 35.69
C PHE A 847 -19.11 -28.99 36.04
N THR A 848 -19.47 -28.91 37.32
CA THR A 848 -20.88 -28.88 37.77
C THR A 848 -21.16 -27.73 38.72
N TYR A 849 -22.42 -27.26 38.75
CA TYR A 849 -22.87 -26.25 39.71
C TYR A 849 -22.71 -26.73 41.15
N ALA A 850 -22.85 -28.04 41.40
CA ALA A 850 -22.68 -28.62 42.73
C ALA A 850 -21.24 -28.44 43.27
N GLN A 851 -20.23 -28.51 42.40
CA GLN A 851 -18.84 -28.26 42.79
C GLN A 851 -18.62 -26.80 43.19
N VAL A 852 -19.17 -25.86 42.42
CA VAL A 852 -19.11 -24.42 42.74
C VAL A 852 -19.92 -24.11 44.01
N ALA A 853 -21.07 -24.76 44.18
CA ALA A 853 -21.94 -24.62 45.35
C ALA A 853 -21.26 -25.06 46.67
N ALA A 854 -20.30 -25.99 46.58
CA ALA A 854 -19.56 -26.55 47.71
C ALA A 854 -18.32 -25.73 48.11
N TRP A 855 -17.93 -24.70 47.34
CA TRP A 855 -16.72 -23.93 47.62
C TRP A 855 -16.74 -23.22 48.97
N LYS A 856 -15.71 -23.50 49.77
CA LYS A 856 -15.37 -22.82 51.01
C LYS A 856 -14.67 -21.48 50.72
N LYS A 857 -14.58 -20.61 51.73
CA LYS A 857 -13.98 -19.26 51.60
C LYS A 857 -12.56 -19.29 51.01
N ALA A 858 -11.74 -20.28 51.40
CA ALA A 858 -10.38 -20.46 50.89
C ALA A 858 -10.33 -20.82 49.40
N GLU A 859 -11.22 -21.70 48.93
CA GLU A 859 -11.29 -22.11 47.53
C GLU A 859 -11.78 -20.96 46.64
N ARG A 860 -12.75 -20.17 47.13
CA ARG A 860 -13.20 -18.96 46.43
C ARG A 860 -12.09 -17.95 46.27
N GLN A 861 -11.34 -17.69 47.34
CA GLN A 861 -10.22 -16.75 47.32
C GLN A 861 -9.13 -17.22 46.35
N TRP A 862 -8.85 -18.52 46.35
CA TRP A 862 -7.88 -19.12 45.45
C TRP A 862 -8.29 -18.98 43.97
N VAL A 863 -9.55 -19.26 43.63
CA VAL A 863 -10.07 -19.08 42.26
C VAL A 863 -10.08 -17.60 41.85
N ASP A 864 -10.45 -16.68 42.77
CA ASP A 864 -10.44 -15.23 42.55
C ASP A 864 -9.04 -14.70 42.21
N ASP A 865 -8.06 -15.13 43.01
CA ASP A 865 -6.65 -14.78 42.83
C ASP A 865 -6.08 -15.38 41.53
N TYR A 866 -6.43 -16.64 41.21
CA TYR A 866 -6.02 -17.32 40.00
C TYR A 866 -6.55 -16.65 38.73
N LEU A 867 -7.82 -16.23 38.75
CA LEU A 867 -8.44 -15.49 37.65
C LEU A 867 -8.06 -13.99 37.64
N ARG A 868 -7.31 -13.52 38.67
CA ARG A 868 -6.86 -12.13 38.87
C ARG A 868 -7.99 -11.11 38.91
N PHE A 869 -9.14 -11.45 39.49
CA PHE A 869 -10.32 -10.58 39.58
C PHE A 869 -10.26 -9.62 40.79
N LYS A 870 -9.28 -8.72 40.88
CA LYS A 870 -9.24 -7.74 41.99
C LYS A 870 -10.55 -6.92 42.10
N GLY A 871 -11.33 -7.16 43.16
CA GLY A 871 -12.49 -6.36 43.54
C GLY A 871 -13.74 -6.49 42.67
N ARG A 872 -13.84 -7.51 41.80
CA ARG A 872 -15.06 -7.77 41.00
C ARG A 872 -16.00 -8.83 41.59
N ILE A 873 -15.51 -9.68 42.49
CA ILE A 873 -16.30 -10.80 43.04
C ILE A 873 -17.30 -10.38 44.13
N GLU A 874 -17.32 -9.11 44.55
CA GLU A 874 -18.38 -8.59 45.42
C GLU A 874 -19.68 -8.22 44.69
N ARG A 875 -19.76 -8.38 43.36
CA ARG A 875 -21.00 -8.24 42.60
C ARG A 875 -21.36 -9.54 41.89
N GLU A 876 -21.95 -10.44 42.69
CA GLU A 876 -22.78 -11.61 42.34
C GLU A 876 -22.19 -12.94 42.87
N ASP A 877 -22.85 -13.47 43.90
CA ASP A 877 -22.41 -14.58 44.73
C ASP A 877 -22.51 -15.92 43.94
N TRP A 878 -21.45 -16.26 43.19
CA TRP A 878 -21.38 -17.46 42.33
C TRP A 878 -21.83 -18.73 43.06
N VAL A 879 -21.52 -18.84 44.34
CA VAL A 879 -21.93 -19.99 45.15
C VAL A 879 -23.44 -19.99 45.41
N LYS A 880 -24.07 -18.84 45.66
CA LYS A 880 -25.54 -18.78 45.80
C LYS A 880 -26.24 -19.08 44.48
N GLN A 881 -25.71 -18.57 43.37
CA GLN A 881 -26.23 -18.84 42.02
C GLN A 881 -26.11 -20.32 41.67
N ALA A 882 -24.94 -20.91 41.90
CA ALA A 882 -24.69 -22.32 41.69
C ALA A 882 -25.57 -23.20 42.59
N LYS A 883 -25.85 -22.79 43.85
CA LYS A 883 -26.79 -23.49 44.74
C LYS A 883 -28.22 -23.48 44.20
N ALA A 884 -28.69 -22.35 43.66
CA ALA A 884 -30.02 -22.28 43.08
C ALA A 884 -30.13 -23.13 41.80
N LEU A 885 -29.14 -23.03 40.91
CA LEU A 885 -29.07 -23.84 39.68
C LEU A 885 -28.93 -25.34 39.97
N ALA A 886 -28.16 -25.73 40.99
CA ALA A 886 -28.01 -27.13 41.39
C ALA A 886 -29.27 -27.71 42.05
N LYS A 887 -30.09 -26.88 42.71
CA LYS A 887 -31.26 -27.34 43.48
C LYS A 887 -32.51 -27.53 42.61
N GLY A 888 -32.72 -26.68 41.60
CA GLY A 888 -33.92 -26.75 40.76
C GLY A 888 -33.78 -26.09 39.39
N GLY A 889 -32.56 -25.95 38.88
CA GLY A 889 -32.29 -25.37 37.57
C GLY A 889 -32.73 -23.91 37.45
N GLU A 890 -33.14 -23.51 36.24
CA GLU A 890 -33.51 -22.13 35.93
C GLU A 890 -34.74 -21.66 36.71
N ALA A 891 -35.71 -22.55 36.98
CA ALA A 891 -36.92 -22.22 37.73
C ALA A 891 -36.63 -21.80 39.19
N GLU A 892 -35.75 -22.54 39.89
CA GLU A 892 -35.34 -22.18 41.25
C GLU A 892 -34.41 -20.95 41.23
N TYR A 893 -33.61 -20.77 40.18
CA TYR A 893 -32.79 -19.57 40.01
C TYR A 893 -33.65 -18.30 39.87
N ILE A 894 -34.68 -18.32 39.02
CA ILE A 894 -35.63 -17.22 38.84
C ILE A 894 -36.35 -16.92 40.16
N LYS A 895 -36.76 -17.96 40.90
CA LYS A 895 -37.40 -17.79 42.21
C LYS A 895 -36.50 -17.11 43.24
N VAL A 896 -35.20 -17.42 43.25
CA VAL A 896 -34.25 -16.90 44.25
C VAL A 896 -33.72 -15.51 43.87
N PHE A 897 -33.52 -15.23 42.58
CA PHE A 897 -32.88 -13.99 42.11
C PHE A 897 -33.80 -13.03 41.36
N GLY A 898 -35.06 -13.42 41.10
CA GLY A 898 -36.06 -12.58 40.43
C GLY A 898 -35.75 -12.27 38.96
N ARG A 899 -34.82 -12.99 38.34
CA ARG A 899 -34.36 -12.81 36.96
C ARG A 899 -33.93 -14.14 36.35
N GLU A 900 -33.97 -14.24 35.03
CA GLU A 900 -33.47 -15.41 34.31
C GLU A 900 -31.93 -15.53 34.45
N PRO A 901 -31.40 -16.76 34.48
CA PRO A 901 -29.96 -17.00 34.36
C PRO A 901 -29.47 -16.55 32.97
N ARG A 902 -28.18 -16.22 32.89
CA ARG A 902 -27.62 -15.41 31.81
C ARG A 902 -27.14 -16.20 30.60
#